data_AF-A0A0S8CD90-F1
#
_entry.id   AF-A0A0S8CD90-F1
#
_cell.length_a   1.000
_cell.length_b   1.000
_cell.length_c   1.000
_cell.angle_alpha   90.00
_cell.angle_beta   90.00
_cell.angle_gamma   90.00
#
_symmetry.space_group_name_H-M   'P 1'
#
loop_
_entity.id
_entity.type
_entity.pdbx_description
1 polymer ?
#
loop_
_entity_poly.entity_id
_entity_poly.type
_entity_poly.pdbx_seq_one_letter_code
_entity_poly.pdbx_strand_id
1 'polypeptide(L)'
;MRGRLWLAIRFGVSLPLLAILVSLNLPRDLKAEPTDQSIAAVVGQPYTLGVENTSLRVQNAGLFPATVIVDYHDADGVRIAQDRVDDLASGDSAVFDQAEQPDLPAGFAGSAVVTADQPIKTVILKYVEQGDVLSLGGDDSPSAGFNRIYLPLIYSRFGPNGAWNTRFALQNVSTGTTACVQMTYRSHDGTTVFSEPAADALPDPQCPNGGLPLPAGGTILRNQANMTEELPEQFEGSLILETVANDAEPSPALLAAGADIFTSDQPSFASYKGLGWEPSGTGDLSTSILLPLVFKNFGDDTAWNTTFAVSTADPTQLTEVTITYCCDERLPEPDGSLRKTLVMQASAVIPQDLEAGLPDGFVGSAVITAEQPLAVVQTMASALPDKASFGAFVGIPQSTASTTVWLPVLYKDFGWKGPLGDAAGWNSWFRVQVANGGTANVQVAYYGNGLDGGSVSFSDSVTGSGTFDQHTDPLLPADFEGAAVITSNVPIAVVAGITSDAHQGDADALFAGFGPELFPGQPPPETTVPVSLVHGWNTVCYRGPQQPVEDALANALNSVMALYRLRPDQRFDKWFAGRPELTTITALGPYDSLFVFTGTDVTWQQEISSTALTSVTLESGWNSVCYAGPAQDIESAVAGINSQVGVIYALAADQTWSRFIPARPEISNLTQLEQFNSVLVLVTDPSGATWTFTP
;
A
#
# COMPACT_ATOMS: atom_id res chain seq x y z
N MET A 1 3.07 -60.39 -23.20
CA MET A 1 4.06 -61.46 -22.92
C MET A 1 5.45 -60.83 -22.82
N ARG A 2 6.28 -61.21 -21.82
CA ARG A 2 7.78 -61.14 -21.72
C ARG A 2 8.47 -59.98 -22.47
N GLY A 3 9.13 -59.00 -21.82
CA GLY A 3 10.33 -59.11 -20.95
C GLY A 3 11.60 -58.74 -21.77
N ARG A 4 12.73 -58.21 -21.28
CA ARG A 4 13.37 -58.04 -19.95
C ARG A 4 14.27 -56.79 -20.01
N LEU A 5 14.38 -55.93 -18.99
CA LEU A 5 15.36 -55.99 -17.88
C LEU A 5 16.82 -56.34 -18.27
N TRP A 6 17.74 -55.38 -18.08
CA TRP A 6 19.14 -55.63 -17.70
C TRP A 6 19.62 -54.54 -16.72
N LEU A 7 20.29 -54.97 -15.66
CA LEU A 7 20.88 -54.15 -14.61
C LEU A 7 22.38 -54.47 -14.57
N ALA A 8 23.25 -53.46 -14.44
CA ALA A 8 24.68 -53.69 -14.19
C ALA A 8 25.30 -52.55 -13.36
N ILE A 9 25.49 -52.81 -12.07
CA ILE A 9 26.19 -51.92 -11.13
C ILE A 9 27.71 -52.21 -11.20
N ARG A 10 28.54 -51.16 -11.13
CA ARG A 10 29.91 -51.28 -10.58
C ARG A 10 30.27 -50.07 -9.70
N PHE A 11 30.68 -50.36 -8.47
CA PHE A 11 31.30 -49.41 -7.54
C PHE A 11 32.77 -49.14 -7.90
N GLY A 12 33.28 -47.95 -7.56
CA GLY A 12 34.69 -47.57 -7.70
C GLY A 12 35.07 -46.40 -6.77
N VAL A 13 36.00 -46.62 -5.85
CA VAL A 13 36.25 -45.86 -4.60
C VAL A 13 37.73 -45.39 -4.59
N SER A 14 38.13 -44.17 -4.24
CA SER A 14 37.44 -42.92 -3.80
C SER A 14 38.44 -41.74 -3.67
N LEU A 15 37.98 -40.59 -3.16
CA LEU A 15 38.75 -39.55 -2.41
C LEU A 15 39.47 -38.43 -3.25
N PRO A 16 39.77 -37.25 -2.66
CA PRO A 16 38.82 -36.11 -2.69
C PRO A 16 39.47 -34.77 -3.13
N LEU A 17 38.66 -33.71 -3.32
CA LEU A 17 39.15 -32.35 -3.18
C LEU A 17 38.12 -31.39 -2.58
N LEU A 18 38.62 -30.53 -1.71
CA LEU A 18 37.94 -29.52 -0.90
C LEU A 18 37.58 -28.28 -1.76
N ALA A 19 36.31 -27.84 -1.74
CA ALA A 19 35.92 -26.51 -2.22
C ALA A 19 34.63 -26.00 -1.54
N ILE A 20 34.84 -25.05 -0.62
CA ILE A 20 34.00 -23.88 -0.32
C ILE A 20 32.47 -24.10 -0.21
N LEU A 21 31.95 -23.98 1.01
CA LEU A 21 30.52 -23.65 1.21
C LEU A 21 30.23 -22.28 0.59
N VAL A 22 29.29 -22.24 -0.35
CA VAL A 22 28.43 -21.06 -0.56
C VAL A 22 27.10 -21.43 0.05
N SER A 23 26.75 -20.77 1.15
CA SER A 23 25.44 -20.86 1.79
C SER A 23 24.40 -20.19 0.90
N LEU A 24 23.75 -20.98 0.04
CA LEU A 24 22.50 -20.57 -0.61
C LEU A 24 21.38 -20.70 0.42
N ASN A 25 20.91 -19.55 0.92
CA ASN A 25 19.63 -19.49 1.63
C ASN A 25 18.54 -19.87 0.62
N LEU A 26 17.89 -21.00 0.84
CA LEU A 26 16.67 -21.42 0.16
C LEU A 26 15.55 -21.38 1.20
N PRO A 27 14.47 -20.60 0.99
CA PRO A 27 13.33 -20.64 1.87
C PRO A 27 12.71 -22.06 1.92
N ARG A 28 12.45 -22.48 3.15
CA ARG A 28 11.54 -23.55 3.59
C ARG A 28 10.95 -22.96 4.88
N ASP A 29 9.65 -22.93 5.12
CA ASP A 29 8.74 -24.08 5.01
C ASP A 29 7.23 -23.73 4.84
N LEU A 30 6.71 -23.80 3.59
CA LEU A 30 5.35 -24.31 3.33
C LEU A 30 5.37 -25.83 3.04
N LYS A 31 6.33 -26.53 3.67
CA LYS A 31 6.67 -27.95 3.45
C LYS A 31 6.64 -28.78 4.74
N ALA A 32 6.16 -28.22 5.85
CA ALA A 32 5.92 -28.97 7.07
C ALA A 32 4.89 -30.09 6.80
N GLU A 33 5.33 -31.35 6.82
CA GLU A 33 4.43 -32.49 6.89
C GLU A 33 3.67 -32.41 8.23
N PRO A 34 2.34 -32.59 8.26
CA PRO A 34 1.62 -32.74 9.52
C PRO A 34 2.22 -33.90 10.33
N THR A 35 2.72 -33.62 11.53
CA THR A 35 3.23 -34.68 12.40
C THR A 35 2.07 -35.57 12.85
N ASP A 36 2.08 -36.81 12.36
CA ASP A 36 1.09 -37.88 12.55
C ASP A 36 0.56 -38.01 14.00
N GLN A 37 -0.45 -37.19 14.33
CA GLN A 37 -1.23 -37.24 15.56
C GLN A 37 -2.71 -37.31 15.21
N SER A 38 -3.21 -38.53 15.07
CA SER A 38 -4.62 -38.80 14.79
C SER A 38 -5.54 -38.23 15.87
N ILE A 39 -6.22 -37.11 15.57
CA ILE A 39 -7.31 -36.60 16.41
C ILE A 39 -8.63 -37.14 15.83
N ALA A 40 -9.24 -38.11 16.51
CA ALA A 40 -10.60 -38.50 16.18
C ALA A 40 -11.56 -37.36 16.51
N ALA A 41 -12.44 -36.99 15.58
CA ALA A 41 -13.42 -35.91 15.78
C ALA A 41 -14.29 -36.15 17.03
N VAL A 42 -14.01 -35.43 18.12
CA VAL A 42 -14.79 -35.47 19.35
C VAL A 42 -15.93 -34.47 19.23
N VAL A 43 -17.11 -34.97 18.83
CA VAL A 43 -18.36 -34.20 18.84
C VAL A 43 -18.60 -33.64 20.25
N GLY A 44 -18.58 -32.31 20.40
CA GLY A 44 -18.91 -31.62 21.65
C GLY A 44 -17.73 -31.14 22.51
N GLN A 45 -16.52 -30.99 21.97
CA GLN A 45 -15.53 -30.05 22.52
C GLN A 45 -15.71 -28.68 21.83
N PRO A 46 -15.60 -27.54 22.54
CA PRO A 46 -15.51 -26.24 21.88
C PRO A 46 -14.22 -26.17 21.06
N TYR A 47 -14.30 -25.62 19.84
CA TYR A 47 -13.10 -25.34 19.05
C TYR A 47 -12.22 -24.34 19.80
N THR A 48 -11.02 -24.78 20.16
CA THR A 48 -9.94 -23.91 20.58
C THR A 48 -9.17 -23.50 19.33
N LEU A 49 -8.95 -22.20 19.14
CA LEU A 49 -7.93 -21.73 18.20
C LEU A 49 -6.62 -22.49 18.49
N GLY A 50 -6.04 -23.05 17.42
CA GLY A 50 -4.93 -24.01 17.48
C GLY A 50 -3.58 -23.36 17.74
N VAL A 51 -2.56 -23.82 17.03
CA VAL A 51 -1.28 -23.09 16.95
C VAL A 51 -1.46 -21.97 15.95
N GLU A 52 -1.29 -20.73 16.38
CA GLU A 52 -1.46 -19.55 15.54
C GLU A 52 -0.12 -18.99 15.11
N ASN A 53 0.00 -18.63 13.83
CA ASN A 53 1.17 -17.98 13.24
C ASN A 53 0.73 -16.88 12.27
N THR A 54 1.67 -16.04 11.84
CA THR A 54 1.42 -14.96 10.89
C THR A 54 2.62 -14.76 9.97
N SER A 55 2.38 -14.60 8.67
CA SER A 55 3.39 -14.19 7.70
C SER A 55 3.04 -12.86 7.05
N LEU A 56 4.06 -12.08 6.71
CA LEU A 56 3.96 -10.82 5.98
C LEU A 56 4.44 -11.05 4.55
N ARG A 57 3.65 -10.61 3.56
CA ARG A 57 3.98 -10.65 2.14
C ARG A 57 4.20 -9.24 1.66
N VAL A 58 5.46 -8.83 1.50
CA VAL A 58 5.85 -7.44 1.20
C VAL A 58 6.35 -7.34 -0.24
N GLN A 59 5.69 -6.55 -1.07
CA GLN A 59 6.05 -6.29 -2.47
C GLN A 59 6.70 -4.91 -2.61
N ASN A 60 7.77 -4.82 -3.40
CA ASN A 60 8.37 -3.55 -3.78
C ASN A 60 7.56 -2.89 -4.90
N ALA A 61 6.96 -1.74 -4.60
CA ALA A 61 6.21 -0.91 -5.54
C ALA A 61 7.04 0.27 -6.10
N GLY A 62 8.30 0.43 -5.67
CA GLY A 62 9.27 1.36 -6.23
C GLY A 62 9.85 0.92 -7.56
N LEU A 63 10.68 1.78 -8.16
CA LEU A 63 11.33 1.55 -9.45
C LEU A 63 12.76 0.98 -9.33
N PHE A 64 13.31 0.96 -8.11
CA PHE A 64 14.65 0.48 -7.80
C PHE A 64 14.58 -0.69 -6.79
N PRO A 65 15.64 -1.50 -6.63
CA PRO A 65 15.70 -2.48 -5.55
C PRO A 65 15.49 -1.82 -4.19
N ALA A 66 14.75 -2.50 -3.31
CA ALA A 66 14.37 -2.00 -2.00
C ALA A 66 15.10 -2.74 -0.87
N THR A 67 15.51 -1.99 0.14
CA THR A 67 15.74 -2.49 1.49
C THR A 67 14.39 -2.57 2.21
N VAL A 68 14.03 -3.71 2.78
CA VAL A 68 12.86 -3.84 3.67
C VAL A 68 13.31 -4.31 5.04
N ILE A 69 12.78 -3.70 6.10
CA ILE A 69 13.02 -4.03 7.51
C ILE A 69 11.68 -4.28 8.19
N VAL A 70 11.58 -5.35 8.98
CA VAL A 70 10.42 -5.63 9.83
C VAL A 70 10.87 -5.59 11.29
N ASP A 71 10.40 -4.60 12.07
CA ASP A 71 10.66 -4.50 13.51
C ASP A 71 9.47 -5.09 14.29
N TYR A 72 9.71 -6.13 15.09
CA TYR A 72 8.67 -6.76 15.93
C TYR A 72 8.68 -6.19 17.35
N HIS A 73 7.51 -5.78 17.84
CA HIS A 73 7.31 -5.14 19.13
C HIS A 73 6.40 -5.98 20.02
N ASP A 74 6.69 -6.03 21.32
CA ASP A 74 5.80 -6.62 22.31
C ASP A 74 4.58 -5.73 22.62
N ALA A 75 3.70 -6.19 23.52
CA ALA A 75 2.51 -5.44 23.91
C ALA A 75 2.80 -4.07 24.55
N ASP A 76 3.96 -3.91 25.19
CA ASP A 76 4.41 -2.66 25.81
C ASP A 76 5.11 -1.72 24.81
N GLY A 77 5.29 -2.16 23.56
CA GLY A 77 5.92 -1.38 22.48
C GLY A 77 7.45 -1.47 22.45
N VAL A 78 8.05 -2.43 23.16
CA VAL A 78 9.49 -2.67 23.10
C VAL A 78 9.80 -3.54 21.90
N ARG A 79 10.74 -3.11 21.04
CA ARG A 79 11.21 -3.95 19.94
C ARG A 79 12.01 -5.15 20.49
N ILE A 80 11.56 -6.37 20.18
CA ILE A 80 12.16 -7.62 20.64
C ILE A 80 12.92 -8.40 19.55
N ALA A 81 12.55 -8.25 18.28
CA ALA A 81 13.18 -8.93 17.14
C ALA A 81 13.17 -8.04 15.88
N GLN A 82 13.94 -8.41 14.86
CA GLN A 82 13.98 -7.73 13.57
C GLN A 82 14.28 -8.71 12.42
N ASP A 83 13.53 -8.60 11.32
CA ASP A 83 13.89 -9.18 10.02
C ASP A 83 14.32 -8.11 9.01
N ARG A 84 15.03 -8.54 7.97
CA ARG A 84 15.49 -7.69 6.86
C ARG A 84 15.60 -8.48 5.56
N VAL A 85 15.23 -7.84 4.45
CA VAL A 85 15.70 -8.22 3.11
C VAL A 85 16.39 -7.02 2.45
N ASP A 86 17.48 -7.28 1.75
CA ASP A 86 18.23 -6.32 0.94
C ASP A 86 17.99 -6.61 -0.55
N ASP A 87 18.09 -5.59 -1.40
CA ASP A 87 18.02 -5.70 -2.86
C ASP A 87 16.72 -6.34 -3.43
N LEU A 88 15.56 -6.20 -2.76
CA LEU A 88 14.27 -6.69 -3.26
C LEU A 88 13.89 -5.96 -4.56
N ALA A 89 13.90 -6.65 -5.71
CA ALA A 89 13.72 -6.01 -7.01
C ALA A 89 12.33 -5.35 -7.20
N SER A 90 12.24 -4.41 -8.14
CA SER A 90 10.98 -3.71 -8.47
C SER A 90 9.92 -4.70 -8.96
N GLY A 91 8.76 -4.71 -8.30
CA GLY A 91 7.64 -5.62 -8.58
C GLY A 91 7.70 -6.98 -7.87
N ASP A 92 8.87 -7.42 -7.41
CA ASP A 92 9.05 -8.65 -6.64
C ASP A 92 8.50 -8.52 -5.21
N SER A 93 8.24 -9.67 -4.57
CA SER A 93 7.85 -9.73 -3.16
C SER A 93 8.75 -10.64 -2.31
N ALA A 94 8.79 -10.32 -1.01
CA ALA A 94 9.47 -11.06 0.03
C ALA A 94 8.47 -11.59 1.07
N VAL A 95 8.88 -12.64 1.77
CA VAL A 95 8.10 -13.32 2.81
C VAL A 95 8.82 -13.16 4.14
N PHE A 96 8.09 -12.78 5.18
CA PHE A 96 8.55 -12.79 6.56
C PHE A 96 7.60 -13.65 7.38
N ASP A 97 8.01 -14.87 7.68
CA ASP A 97 7.25 -15.80 8.52
C ASP A 97 7.70 -15.66 9.98
N GLN A 98 6.77 -15.33 10.87
CA GLN A 98 7.05 -15.14 12.30
C GLN A 98 7.40 -16.46 13.00
N ALA A 99 6.98 -17.61 12.46
CA ALA A 99 7.38 -18.92 12.97
C ALA A 99 8.86 -19.24 12.67
N GLU A 100 9.43 -18.64 11.61
CA GLU A 100 10.83 -18.83 11.20
C GLU A 100 11.80 -17.86 11.89
N GLN A 101 11.30 -16.79 12.53
CA GLN A 101 12.10 -15.77 13.21
C GLN A 101 12.63 -16.29 14.58
N PRO A 102 13.93 -16.62 14.72
CA PRO A 102 14.46 -17.28 15.92
C PRO A 102 14.49 -16.40 17.18
N ASP A 103 14.45 -15.07 17.04
CA ASP A 103 14.46 -14.14 18.18
C ASP A 103 13.04 -13.87 18.74
N LEU A 104 11.97 -14.35 18.09
CA LEU A 104 10.61 -14.27 18.64
C LEU A 104 10.36 -15.37 19.69
N PRO A 105 9.85 -15.05 20.88
CA PRO A 105 9.54 -16.04 21.90
C PRO A 105 8.28 -16.84 21.53
N ALA A 106 8.24 -18.13 21.90
CA ALA A 106 7.05 -18.96 21.73
C ALA A 106 5.84 -18.36 22.47
N GLY A 107 4.71 -18.20 21.76
CA GLY A 107 3.54 -17.50 22.27
C GLY A 107 3.63 -15.97 22.20
N PHE A 108 4.51 -15.43 21.35
CA PHE A 108 4.54 -13.99 21.03
C PHE A 108 3.17 -13.50 20.57
N ALA A 109 2.70 -12.42 21.21
CA ALA A 109 1.54 -11.65 20.80
C ALA A 109 1.91 -10.17 20.93
N GLY A 110 1.96 -9.47 19.80
CA GLY A 110 2.46 -8.12 19.70
C GLY A 110 2.17 -7.53 18.33
N SER A 111 3.07 -6.71 17.80
CA SER A 111 2.92 -6.07 16.50
C SER A 111 4.20 -6.09 15.67
N ALA A 112 4.08 -5.78 14.39
CA ALA A 112 5.20 -5.59 13.47
C ALA A 112 5.10 -4.21 12.82
N VAL A 113 6.24 -3.58 12.55
CA VAL A 113 6.34 -2.34 11.75
C VAL A 113 7.24 -2.63 10.56
N VAL A 114 6.68 -2.53 9.35
CA VAL A 114 7.44 -2.73 8.10
C VAL A 114 7.89 -1.37 7.57
N THR A 115 9.17 -1.21 7.30
CA THR A 115 9.75 0.01 6.73
C THR A 115 10.62 -0.32 5.52
N ALA A 116 10.72 0.61 4.57
CA ALA A 116 11.55 0.44 3.38
C ALA A 116 12.07 1.78 2.85
N ASP A 117 13.12 1.72 2.01
CA ASP A 117 13.68 2.87 1.27
C ASP A 117 13.02 3.09 -0.11
N GLN A 118 12.04 2.26 -0.47
CA GLN A 118 11.16 2.37 -1.62
C GLN A 118 9.69 2.22 -1.17
N PRO A 119 8.70 2.68 -1.96
CA PRO A 119 7.30 2.33 -1.73
C PRO A 119 7.11 0.81 -1.68
N ILE A 120 6.42 0.31 -0.66
CA ILE A 120 6.10 -1.11 -0.47
C ILE A 120 4.60 -1.32 -0.25
N LYS A 121 4.12 -2.53 -0.51
CA LYS A 121 2.74 -2.99 -0.27
C LYS A 121 2.78 -4.31 0.51
N THR A 122 1.94 -4.46 1.54
CA THR A 122 2.05 -5.57 2.49
C THR A 122 0.71 -6.25 2.73
N VAL A 123 0.61 -7.55 2.48
CA VAL A 123 -0.50 -8.41 2.93
C VAL A 123 -0.07 -9.15 4.19
N ILE A 124 -0.98 -9.26 5.15
CA ILE A 124 -0.82 -10.09 6.34
C ILE A 124 -1.62 -11.39 6.09
N LEU A 125 -0.97 -12.54 6.25
CA LEU A 125 -1.63 -13.85 6.23
C LEU A 125 -1.49 -14.50 7.61
N LYS A 126 -2.61 -14.75 8.28
CA LYS A 126 -2.69 -15.38 9.60
C LYS A 126 -3.20 -16.81 9.43
N TYR A 127 -2.56 -17.79 10.06
CA TYR A 127 -2.97 -19.18 9.94
C TYR A 127 -3.02 -19.86 11.29
N VAL A 128 -3.98 -20.77 11.43
CA VAL A 128 -4.30 -21.52 12.64
C VAL A 128 -4.24 -23.00 12.31
N GLU A 129 -3.33 -23.73 12.95
CA GLU A 129 -3.11 -25.16 12.73
C GLU A 129 -3.66 -26.00 13.89
N GLN A 130 -4.50 -26.99 13.59
CA GLN A 130 -5.06 -27.91 14.58
C GLN A 130 -5.03 -29.36 14.05
N GLY A 131 -3.88 -30.02 14.18
CA GLY A 131 -3.65 -31.33 13.58
C GLY A 131 -3.54 -31.21 12.07
N ASP A 132 -4.36 -31.95 11.32
CA ASP A 132 -4.42 -31.88 9.85
C ASP A 132 -5.31 -30.73 9.32
N VAL A 133 -5.89 -29.92 10.22
CA VAL A 133 -6.83 -28.84 9.90
C VAL A 133 -6.11 -27.49 9.93
N LEU A 134 -6.32 -26.71 8.88
CA LEU A 134 -5.85 -25.34 8.69
C LEU A 134 -7.04 -24.37 8.66
N SER A 135 -6.90 -23.21 9.29
CA SER A 135 -7.72 -22.04 9.04
C SER A 135 -6.82 -20.88 8.61
N LEU A 136 -7.18 -20.11 7.58
CA LEU A 136 -6.37 -19.03 7.02
C LEU A 136 -7.19 -17.73 6.93
N GLY A 137 -6.62 -16.62 7.39
CA GLY A 137 -7.17 -15.28 7.16
C GLY A 137 -6.16 -14.38 6.46
N GLY A 138 -6.64 -13.48 5.61
CA GLY A 138 -5.83 -12.46 4.96
C GLY A 138 -6.36 -11.06 5.26
N ASP A 139 -5.48 -10.07 5.38
CA ASP A 139 -5.86 -8.66 5.32
C ASP A 139 -4.79 -7.81 4.62
N ASP A 140 -5.22 -6.73 3.96
CA ASP A 140 -4.31 -5.72 3.44
C ASP A 140 -3.81 -4.84 4.59
N SER A 141 -2.49 -4.74 4.78
CA SER A 141 -1.93 -3.98 5.90
C SER A 141 -2.17 -2.47 5.70
N PRO A 142 -2.61 -1.72 6.73
CA PRO A 142 -2.78 -0.27 6.63
C PRO A 142 -1.44 0.41 6.37
N SER A 143 -1.37 1.23 5.31
CA SER A 143 -0.14 1.92 4.91
C SER A 143 0.29 3.05 5.85
N ALA A 144 -0.58 3.43 6.79
CA ALA A 144 -0.30 4.30 7.94
C ALA A 144 -1.51 4.31 8.89
N GLY A 145 -1.36 4.94 10.05
CA GLY A 145 -2.39 4.99 11.09
C GLY A 145 -3.29 6.22 11.05
N PHE A 146 -4.33 6.18 11.89
CA PHE A 146 -5.42 7.16 11.96
C PHE A 146 -5.78 7.47 13.42
N ASN A 147 -6.33 8.66 13.69
CA ASN A 147 -6.86 9.00 15.01
C ASN A 147 -8.20 8.30 15.33
N ARG A 148 -8.89 7.79 14.30
CA ARG A 148 -10.19 7.12 14.38
C ARG A 148 -10.25 5.97 13.37
N ILE A 149 -10.70 4.81 13.83
CA ILE A 149 -10.81 3.57 13.07
C ILE A 149 -12.18 2.93 13.30
N TYR A 150 -12.77 2.40 12.23
CA TYR A 150 -14.02 1.66 12.23
C TYR A 150 -13.75 0.16 12.02
N LEU A 151 -14.39 -0.66 12.85
CA LEU A 151 -14.52 -2.11 12.69
C LEU A 151 -16.02 -2.40 12.47
N PRO A 152 -16.50 -2.47 11.20
CA PRO A 152 -17.93 -2.54 10.91
C PRO A 152 -18.64 -3.81 11.37
N LEU A 153 -17.89 -4.87 11.67
CA LEU A 153 -18.44 -6.16 12.08
C LEU A 153 -17.72 -6.73 13.31
N ILE A 154 -18.44 -6.74 14.43
CA ILE A 154 -18.03 -7.35 15.70
C ILE A 154 -19.08 -8.36 16.12
N TYR A 155 -18.65 -9.59 16.36
CA TYR A 155 -19.47 -10.67 16.93
C TYR A 155 -19.07 -11.00 18.36
N SER A 156 -20.07 -11.18 19.23
CA SER A 156 -19.90 -11.77 20.56
C SER A 156 -21.00 -12.80 20.80
N ARG A 157 -20.61 -14.09 20.76
CA ARG A 157 -21.48 -15.27 20.82
C ARG A 157 -22.69 -15.15 19.88
N PHE A 158 -22.44 -14.84 18.61
CA PHE A 158 -23.47 -14.63 17.60
C PHE A 158 -23.87 -15.91 16.87
N GLY A 159 -25.07 -15.88 16.27
CA GLY A 159 -25.58 -16.94 15.41
C GLY A 159 -25.98 -18.22 16.15
N PRO A 160 -26.25 -19.31 15.41
CA PRO A 160 -26.63 -20.60 15.99
C PRO A 160 -25.64 -21.05 17.06
N ASN A 161 -26.16 -21.48 18.22
CA ASN A 161 -25.39 -21.89 19.40
C ASN A 161 -24.43 -20.82 19.99
N GLY A 162 -24.43 -19.59 19.47
CA GLY A 162 -23.49 -18.54 19.87
C GLY A 162 -22.04 -18.80 19.43
N ALA A 163 -21.86 -19.48 18.30
CA ALA A 163 -20.54 -19.93 17.85
C ALA A 163 -19.66 -18.83 17.24
N TRP A 164 -20.25 -17.80 16.60
CA TRP A 164 -19.51 -16.73 15.94
C TRP A 164 -18.97 -15.68 16.91
N ASN A 165 -17.69 -15.34 16.76
CA ASN A 165 -16.98 -14.42 17.64
C ASN A 165 -15.96 -13.58 16.85
N THR A 166 -15.66 -12.40 17.39
CA THR A 166 -14.59 -11.54 16.89
C THR A 166 -13.53 -11.36 17.97
N ARG A 167 -12.29 -11.21 17.53
CA ARG A 167 -11.18 -10.62 18.29
C ARG A 167 -10.55 -9.51 17.46
N PHE A 168 -9.84 -8.58 18.08
CA PHE A 168 -9.10 -7.56 17.35
C PHE A 168 -7.80 -7.17 18.07
N ALA A 169 -6.83 -6.75 17.27
CA ALA A 169 -5.60 -6.12 17.74
C ALA A 169 -5.61 -4.64 17.34
N LEU A 170 -5.06 -3.80 18.21
CA LEU A 170 -4.91 -2.37 18.03
C LEU A 170 -3.47 -1.97 18.40
N GLN A 171 -2.75 -1.40 17.45
CA GLN A 171 -1.38 -0.90 17.61
C GLN A 171 -1.37 0.63 17.64
N ASN A 172 -0.56 1.23 18.50
CA ASN A 172 -0.19 2.64 18.38
C ASN A 172 1.04 2.76 17.46
N VAL A 173 0.84 3.30 16.25
CA VAL A 173 1.89 3.43 15.22
C VAL A 173 2.63 4.78 15.29
N SER A 174 2.39 5.57 16.34
CA SER A 174 3.07 6.85 16.58
C SER A 174 4.52 6.63 17.02
N THR A 175 5.43 7.50 16.58
CA THR A 175 6.84 7.47 17.03
C THR A 175 7.02 8.23 18.34
N GLY A 176 7.03 7.52 19.47
CA GLY A 176 7.40 8.06 20.79
C GLY A 176 6.29 8.73 21.61
N THR A 177 5.08 8.86 21.06
CA THR A 177 3.90 9.40 21.77
C THR A 177 2.99 8.26 22.24
N THR A 178 2.58 8.28 23.51
CA THR A 178 1.54 7.39 24.05
C THR A 178 0.16 7.83 23.54
N ALA A 179 -0.57 6.92 22.92
CA ALA A 179 -1.97 7.13 22.55
C ALA A 179 -2.88 6.93 23.77
N CYS A 180 -3.99 7.65 23.83
CA CYS A 180 -5.05 7.43 24.82
C CYS A 180 -6.31 7.01 24.08
N VAL A 181 -6.65 5.73 24.18
CA VAL A 181 -7.63 5.09 23.29
C VAL A 181 -9.00 5.01 23.96
N GLN A 182 -10.03 5.49 23.27
CA GLN A 182 -11.42 5.18 23.56
C GLN A 182 -11.92 4.13 22.55
N MET A 183 -12.45 3.03 23.07
CA MET A 183 -13.14 2.00 22.31
C MET A 183 -14.65 2.14 22.58
N THR A 184 -15.48 2.08 21.53
CA THR A 184 -16.94 2.24 21.64
C THR A 184 -17.67 1.24 20.77
N TYR A 185 -18.34 0.28 21.39
CA TYR A 185 -19.13 -0.76 20.75
C TYR A 185 -20.56 -0.27 20.56
N ARG A 186 -21.10 -0.44 19.35
CA ARG A 186 -22.43 0.04 18.95
C ARG A 186 -23.27 -1.07 18.33
N SER A 187 -24.56 -1.03 18.63
CA SER A 187 -25.58 -1.77 17.89
C SER A 187 -25.98 -1.02 16.61
N HIS A 188 -26.71 -1.68 15.70
CA HIS A 188 -27.10 -1.13 14.39
C HIS A 188 -27.90 0.20 14.45
N ASP A 189 -28.64 0.43 15.54
CA ASP A 189 -29.38 1.68 15.78
C ASP A 189 -28.51 2.81 16.35
N GLY A 190 -27.21 2.58 16.53
CA GLY A 190 -26.24 3.55 17.04
C GLY A 190 -26.13 3.61 18.55
N THR A 191 -26.96 2.89 19.30
CA THR A 191 -26.87 2.82 20.76
C THR A 191 -25.50 2.28 21.15
N THR A 192 -24.75 3.04 21.97
CA THR A 192 -23.53 2.56 22.63
C THR A 192 -23.92 1.44 23.59
N VAL A 193 -23.42 0.23 23.32
CA VAL A 193 -23.65 -0.95 24.16
C VAL A 193 -22.61 -1.02 25.26
N PHE A 194 -21.35 -0.78 24.90
CA PHE A 194 -20.21 -0.78 25.82
C PHE A 194 -19.15 0.22 25.34
N SER A 195 -18.36 0.75 26.27
CA SER A 195 -17.23 1.64 26.00
C SER A 195 -16.08 1.28 26.92
N GLU A 196 -14.86 1.22 26.37
CA GLU A 196 -13.64 0.93 27.10
C GLU A 196 -12.61 2.06 26.89
N PRO A 197 -12.21 2.81 27.94
CA PRO A 197 -12.71 2.71 29.30
C PRO A 197 -14.19 3.14 29.40
N ALA A 198 -14.87 2.74 30.48
CA ALA A 198 -16.23 3.17 30.74
C ALA A 198 -16.31 4.69 30.94
N ALA A 199 -17.44 5.30 30.57
CA ALA A 199 -17.60 6.76 30.57
C ALA A 199 -17.49 7.43 31.96
N ASP A 200 -17.60 6.66 33.04
CA ASP A 200 -17.44 7.07 34.44
C ASP A 200 -16.17 6.51 35.11
N ALA A 201 -15.29 5.86 34.34
CA ALA A 201 -14.00 5.38 34.84
C ALA A 201 -13.11 6.54 35.33
N LEU A 202 -12.30 6.28 36.36
CA LEU A 202 -11.27 7.22 36.79
C LEU A 202 -10.20 7.33 35.69
N PRO A 203 -9.83 8.54 35.22
CA PRO A 203 -8.79 8.71 34.22
C PRO A 203 -7.45 8.16 34.68
N ASP A 204 -6.72 7.51 33.76
CA ASP A 204 -5.34 7.08 34.02
C ASP A 204 -4.41 8.31 34.13
N PRO A 205 -3.38 8.32 35.01
CA PRO A 205 -2.41 9.40 35.07
C PRO A 205 -1.69 9.74 33.74
N GLN A 206 -1.57 8.79 32.81
CA GLN A 206 -1.04 9.00 31.46
C GLN A 206 -2.10 9.51 30.47
N CYS A 207 -3.38 9.31 30.77
CA CYS A 207 -4.53 9.73 29.97
C CYS A 207 -5.51 10.57 30.81
N PRO A 208 -5.10 11.76 31.28
CA PRO A 208 -5.88 12.57 32.23
C PRO A 208 -7.24 13.03 31.66
N ASN A 209 -7.39 13.12 30.33
CA ASN A 209 -8.65 13.45 29.67
C ASN A 209 -9.53 12.21 29.36
N GLY A 210 -9.10 11.01 29.77
CA GLY A 210 -9.77 9.74 29.48
C GLY A 210 -9.09 8.93 28.38
N GLY A 211 -9.59 7.70 28.16
CA GLY A 211 -8.96 6.70 27.29
C GLY A 211 -7.98 5.78 28.04
N LEU A 212 -7.66 4.63 27.42
CA LEU A 212 -6.64 3.69 27.87
C LEU A 212 -5.26 4.10 27.33
N PRO A 213 -4.20 4.15 28.16
CA PRO A 213 -2.85 4.42 27.68
C PRO A 213 -2.33 3.26 26.83
N LEU A 214 -1.78 3.60 25.65
CA LEU A 214 -1.13 2.67 24.74
C LEU A 214 0.23 3.26 24.31
N PRO A 215 1.37 2.73 24.80
CA PRO A 215 2.70 3.21 24.44
C PRO A 215 2.95 3.18 22.92
N ALA A 216 3.91 3.96 22.45
CA ALA A 216 4.36 3.92 21.05
C ALA A 216 4.85 2.51 20.68
N GLY A 217 4.34 1.94 19.57
CA GLY A 217 4.56 0.53 19.17
C GLY A 217 3.77 -0.49 19.99
N GLY A 218 3.14 -0.09 21.10
CA GLY A 218 2.39 -0.97 21.99
C GLY A 218 1.10 -1.48 21.36
N THR A 219 0.61 -2.61 21.87
CA THR A 219 -0.52 -3.35 21.30
C THR A 219 -1.58 -3.72 22.34
N ILE A 220 -2.84 -3.39 22.05
CA ILE A 220 -4.02 -3.87 22.76
C ILE A 220 -4.59 -5.05 21.96
N LEU A 221 -4.67 -6.23 22.59
CA LEU A 221 -5.44 -7.37 22.10
C LEU A 221 -6.77 -7.47 22.87
N ARG A 222 -7.87 -7.67 22.16
CA ARG A 222 -9.18 -7.99 22.73
C ARG A 222 -9.72 -9.26 22.08
N ASN A 223 -10.02 -10.26 22.90
CA ASN A 223 -10.58 -11.53 22.45
C ASN A 223 -11.99 -11.75 23.04
N GLN A 224 -12.63 -12.85 22.63
CA GLN A 224 -13.94 -13.26 23.14
C GLN A 224 -14.04 -13.25 24.67
N ALA A 225 -13.02 -13.69 25.40
CA ALA A 225 -13.07 -13.73 26.86
C ALA A 225 -13.12 -12.32 27.47
N ASN A 226 -12.33 -11.38 26.93
CA ASN A 226 -12.35 -9.98 27.38
C ASN A 226 -13.62 -9.22 26.93
N MET A 227 -14.24 -9.64 25.83
CA MET A 227 -15.43 -8.98 25.27
C MET A 227 -16.76 -9.53 25.80
N THR A 228 -16.86 -10.83 26.09
CA THR A 228 -18.13 -11.48 26.49
C THR A 228 -18.54 -11.28 27.94
N GLU A 229 -17.71 -10.64 28.77
CA GLU A 229 -18.13 -10.16 30.09
C GLU A 229 -18.94 -8.84 30.00
N GLU A 230 -18.74 -8.07 28.93
CA GLU A 230 -19.27 -6.70 28.77
C GLU A 230 -20.31 -6.58 27.64
N LEU A 231 -20.16 -7.35 26.56
CA LEU A 231 -21.11 -7.40 25.45
C LEU A 231 -22.22 -8.43 25.69
N PRO A 232 -23.48 -8.15 25.29
CA PRO A 232 -24.56 -9.12 25.41
C PRO A 232 -24.31 -10.34 24.53
N GLU A 233 -24.93 -11.47 24.89
CA GLU A 233 -24.96 -12.65 24.02
C GLU A 233 -25.75 -12.33 22.74
N GLN A 234 -25.38 -12.98 21.63
CA GLN A 234 -25.95 -12.71 20.30
C GLN A 234 -25.71 -11.27 19.81
N PHE A 235 -24.63 -10.62 20.24
CA PHE A 235 -24.25 -9.31 19.74
C PHE A 235 -23.67 -9.41 18.33
N GLU A 236 -24.32 -8.71 17.39
CA GLU A 236 -23.81 -8.29 16.09
C GLU A 236 -23.88 -6.75 16.07
N GLY A 237 -22.79 -6.12 15.66
CA GLY A 237 -22.65 -4.67 15.71
C GLY A 237 -21.30 -4.20 15.20
N SER A 238 -20.92 -2.98 15.56
CA SER A 238 -19.66 -2.35 15.13
C SER A 238 -18.89 -1.78 16.32
N LEU A 239 -17.60 -1.50 16.10
CA LEU A 239 -16.70 -0.87 17.06
C LEU A 239 -16.01 0.33 16.41
N ILE A 240 -16.01 1.46 17.12
CA ILE A 240 -15.22 2.64 16.77
C ILE A 240 -14.08 2.77 17.80
N LEU A 241 -12.85 2.89 17.29
CA LEU A 241 -11.64 3.12 18.06
C LEU A 241 -11.21 4.57 17.81
N GLU A 242 -10.95 5.36 18.85
CA GLU A 242 -10.61 6.78 18.73
C GLU A 242 -9.49 7.18 19.70
N THR A 243 -8.61 8.11 19.31
CA THR A 243 -7.68 8.75 20.26
C THR A 243 -8.32 9.95 20.95
N VAL A 244 -8.28 9.96 22.27
CA VAL A 244 -8.64 11.09 23.12
C VAL A 244 -7.47 12.08 23.18
N ALA A 245 -7.74 13.36 22.89
CA ALA A 245 -6.72 14.40 22.96
C ALA A 245 -6.31 14.71 24.41
N ASN A 246 -5.01 14.79 24.68
CA ASN A 246 -4.45 15.26 25.95
C ASN A 246 -3.65 16.55 25.73
N ASP A 247 -3.84 17.52 26.63
CA ASP A 247 -3.25 18.87 26.54
C ASP A 247 -1.70 18.90 26.52
N ALA A 248 -1.05 17.76 26.79
CA ALA A 248 0.40 17.60 26.78
C ALA A 248 1.01 17.36 25.39
N GLU A 249 0.24 16.82 24.43
CA GLU A 249 0.75 16.36 23.13
C GLU A 249 0.07 17.10 21.97
N PRO A 250 0.82 17.86 21.13
CA PRO A 250 0.24 18.78 20.14
C PRO A 250 -0.26 18.12 18.84
N SER A 251 -0.08 16.80 18.69
CA SER A 251 -0.59 16.01 17.55
C SER A 251 -1.36 14.81 18.09
N PRO A 252 -2.51 14.43 17.49
CA PRO A 252 -3.14 13.16 17.84
C PRO A 252 -2.18 12.01 17.52
N ALA A 253 -2.17 11.01 18.40
CA ALA A 253 -1.52 9.75 18.11
C ALA A 253 -2.24 9.02 16.97
N LEU A 254 -1.52 8.17 16.25
CA LEU A 254 -2.04 7.38 15.14
C LEU A 254 -2.14 5.91 15.55
N LEU A 255 -3.26 5.30 15.19
CA LEU A 255 -3.60 3.91 15.49
C LEU A 255 -3.65 3.08 14.20
N ALA A 256 -3.37 1.79 14.30
CA ALA A 256 -3.69 0.78 13.28
C ALA A 256 -4.42 -0.39 13.96
N ALA A 257 -5.38 -1.01 13.27
CA ALA A 257 -6.12 -2.15 13.83
C ALA A 257 -6.35 -3.24 12.79
N GLY A 258 -6.59 -4.46 13.28
CA GLY A 258 -7.09 -5.57 12.48
C GLY A 258 -8.00 -6.45 13.34
N ALA A 259 -9.04 -7.01 12.74
CA ALA A 259 -10.00 -7.88 13.40
C ALA A 259 -10.02 -9.26 12.74
N ASP A 260 -10.13 -10.29 13.56
CA ASP A 260 -10.34 -11.66 13.12
C ASP A 260 -11.74 -12.12 13.54
N ILE A 261 -12.49 -12.67 12.59
CA ILE A 261 -13.79 -13.31 12.79
C ILE A 261 -13.56 -14.82 12.71
N PHE A 262 -14.04 -15.55 13.71
CA PHE A 262 -13.91 -16.99 13.78
C PHE A 262 -15.16 -17.61 14.42
N THR A 263 -15.28 -18.93 14.32
CA THR A 263 -16.36 -19.68 14.98
C THR A 263 -15.81 -20.73 15.95
N SER A 264 -16.60 -21.07 16.97
CA SER A 264 -16.22 -22.01 18.04
C SER A 264 -16.73 -23.45 17.82
N ASP A 265 -17.29 -23.77 16.66
CA ASP A 265 -17.84 -25.08 16.30
C ASP A 265 -17.17 -25.76 15.10
N GLN A 266 -16.53 -25.00 14.20
CA GLN A 266 -15.83 -25.46 13.01
C GLN A 266 -14.60 -24.57 12.73
N PRO A 267 -13.64 -24.98 11.89
CA PRO A 267 -12.37 -24.25 11.70
C PRO A 267 -12.52 -23.06 10.72
N SER A 268 -13.55 -22.21 10.86
CA SER A 268 -13.71 -21.00 10.03
C SER A 268 -12.95 -19.81 10.61
N PHE A 269 -12.22 -19.07 9.79
CA PHE A 269 -11.42 -17.92 10.21
C PHE A 269 -11.24 -16.92 9.07
N ALA A 270 -11.56 -15.64 9.29
CA ALA A 270 -11.22 -14.56 8.37
C ALA A 270 -10.64 -13.35 9.11
N SER A 271 -9.81 -12.58 8.42
CA SER A 271 -9.25 -11.33 8.93
C SER A 271 -9.71 -10.14 8.07
N TYR A 272 -9.72 -8.94 8.65
CA TYR A 272 -9.86 -7.70 7.91
C TYR A 272 -9.17 -6.54 8.65
N LYS A 273 -8.63 -5.57 7.91
CA LYS A 273 -8.01 -4.38 8.51
C LYS A 273 -9.07 -3.42 9.06
N GLY A 274 -8.71 -2.68 10.11
CA GLY A 274 -9.49 -1.53 10.56
C GLY A 274 -9.53 -0.43 9.50
N LEU A 275 -10.71 0.15 9.31
CA LEU A 275 -10.97 1.19 8.31
C LEU A 275 -10.75 2.58 8.93
N GLY A 276 -9.66 3.24 8.56
CA GLY A 276 -9.27 4.53 9.12
C GLY A 276 -10.02 5.72 8.51
N TRP A 277 -10.28 6.77 9.29
CA TRP A 277 -10.88 7.99 8.74
C TRP A 277 -10.57 9.25 9.53
N GLU A 278 -10.14 10.29 8.81
CA GLU A 278 -10.09 11.66 9.29
C GLU A 278 -11.28 12.47 8.74
N PRO A 279 -11.97 13.27 9.57
CA PRO A 279 -13.06 14.15 9.13
C PRO A 279 -12.70 15.18 8.04
N SER A 280 -11.41 15.38 7.78
CA SER A 280 -10.89 16.15 6.64
C SER A 280 -11.15 15.49 5.27
N GLY A 281 -11.58 14.22 5.24
CA GLY A 281 -11.89 13.48 4.01
C GLY A 281 -10.77 12.53 3.54
N THR A 282 -9.81 12.19 4.39
CA THR A 282 -8.73 11.22 4.09
C THR A 282 -8.91 9.92 4.87
N GLY A 283 -8.71 8.77 4.22
CA GLY A 283 -8.79 7.45 4.83
C GLY A 283 -9.53 6.42 3.96
N ASP A 284 -9.93 5.30 4.57
CA ASP A 284 -10.62 4.19 3.92
C ASP A 284 -12.15 4.38 3.83
N LEU A 285 -12.73 5.38 4.49
CA LEU A 285 -14.17 5.67 4.44
C LEU A 285 -14.50 6.57 3.23
N SER A 286 -15.58 6.24 2.51
CA SER A 286 -16.00 6.97 1.31
C SER A 286 -17.52 6.94 1.10
N THR A 287 -18.05 7.97 0.43
CA THR A 287 -19.45 8.04 -0.03
C THR A 287 -19.71 7.16 -1.26
N SER A 288 -18.67 6.56 -1.84
CA SER A 288 -18.75 5.53 -2.88
C SER A 288 -17.68 4.46 -2.67
N ILE A 289 -18.12 3.22 -2.52
CA ILE A 289 -17.32 2.04 -2.21
C ILE A 289 -17.53 0.98 -3.30
N LEU A 290 -16.45 0.44 -3.82
CA LEU A 290 -16.39 -0.65 -4.79
C LEU A 290 -16.25 -1.99 -4.05
N LEU A 291 -17.05 -2.97 -4.48
CA LEU A 291 -17.01 -4.36 -4.00
C LEU A 291 -16.80 -5.27 -5.22
N PRO A 292 -15.56 -5.62 -5.58
CA PRO A 292 -15.27 -6.32 -6.84
C PRO A 292 -15.86 -7.73 -6.93
N LEU A 293 -16.20 -8.33 -5.80
CA LEU A 293 -16.75 -9.68 -5.67
C LEU A 293 -18.10 -9.63 -4.97
N VAL A 294 -19.13 -10.25 -5.53
CA VAL A 294 -20.42 -10.50 -4.88
C VAL A 294 -20.90 -11.88 -5.30
N PHE A 295 -21.23 -12.73 -4.33
CA PHE A 295 -21.81 -14.06 -4.55
C PHE A 295 -23.20 -14.17 -3.96
N LYS A 296 -24.09 -14.81 -4.72
CA LYS A 296 -25.35 -15.35 -4.21
C LYS A 296 -25.50 -16.80 -4.65
N ASN A 297 -25.53 -17.72 -3.69
CA ASN A 297 -25.68 -19.15 -3.87
C ASN A 297 -24.83 -19.68 -5.04
N PHE A 298 -23.54 -19.31 -5.07
CA PHE A 298 -22.67 -19.62 -6.20
C PHE A 298 -22.01 -21.00 -6.07
N GLY A 299 -22.10 -21.76 -7.16
CA GLY A 299 -21.61 -23.14 -7.31
C GLY A 299 -22.54 -24.15 -6.64
N ASP A 300 -23.02 -25.13 -7.41
CA ASP A 300 -24.03 -26.10 -6.96
C ASP A 300 -23.53 -26.95 -5.76
N ASP A 301 -22.22 -27.23 -5.70
CA ASP A 301 -21.53 -27.99 -4.65
C ASP A 301 -20.73 -27.10 -3.67
N THR A 302 -21.05 -25.80 -3.59
CA THR A 302 -20.40 -24.84 -2.67
C THR A 302 -21.34 -23.82 -2.04
N ALA A 303 -22.40 -23.41 -2.73
CA ALA A 303 -23.37 -22.42 -2.28
C ALA A 303 -22.72 -21.18 -1.63
N TRP A 304 -21.71 -20.61 -2.30
CA TRP A 304 -21.00 -19.42 -1.83
C TRP A 304 -21.93 -18.22 -1.75
N ASN A 305 -21.84 -17.50 -0.64
CA ASN A 305 -22.57 -16.28 -0.39
C ASN A 305 -21.63 -15.22 0.17
N THR A 306 -21.89 -13.97 -0.17
CA THR A 306 -21.22 -12.81 0.45
C THR A 306 -22.18 -12.10 1.40
N THR A 307 -21.63 -11.37 2.38
CA THR A 307 -22.38 -10.51 3.29
C THR A 307 -21.66 -9.19 3.44
N PHE A 308 -22.37 -8.07 3.37
CA PHE A 308 -21.78 -6.74 3.58
C PHE A 308 -22.09 -6.24 4.99
N ALA A 309 -21.07 -5.92 5.76
CA ALA A 309 -21.19 -5.16 7.00
C ALA A 309 -20.81 -3.71 6.73
N VAL A 310 -21.79 -2.82 6.85
CA VAL A 310 -21.67 -1.39 6.51
C VAL A 310 -21.84 -0.59 7.79
N SER A 311 -20.94 0.35 8.07
CA SER A 311 -21.06 1.34 9.15
C SER A 311 -20.96 2.77 8.60
N THR A 312 -21.74 3.69 9.17
CA THR A 312 -21.76 5.12 8.81
C THR A 312 -20.68 5.90 9.58
N ALA A 313 -20.07 6.92 8.97
CA ALA A 313 -19.10 7.79 9.66
C ALA A 313 -19.71 8.50 10.90
N ASP A 314 -20.91 9.07 10.76
CA ASP A 314 -21.71 9.63 11.85
C ASP A 314 -22.90 8.70 12.19
N PRO A 315 -22.79 7.87 13.26
CA PRO A 315 -23.84 6.96 13.69
C PRO A 315 -25.03 7.64 14.38
N THR A 316 -25.08 8.97 14.42
CA THR A 316 -26.22 9.74 14.96
C THR A 316 -27.21 10.17 13.87
N GLN A 317 -26.88 9.96 12.60
CA GLN A 317 -27.69 10.40 11.45
C GLN A 317 -28.24 9.21 10.66
N LEU A 318 -29.54 9.24 10.35
CA LEU A 318 -30.13 8.31 9.39
C LEU A 318 -29.55 8.58 8.00
N THR A 319 -29.06 7.52 7.37
CA THR A 319 -28.31 7.56 6.11
C THR A 319 -29.02 6.72 5.08
N GLU A 320 -29.36 7.30 3.93
CA GLU A 320 -29.77 6.53 2.76
C GLU A 320 -28.53 5.93 2.09
N VAL A 321 -28.55 4.61 1.94
CA VAL A 321 -27.48 3.81 1.32
C VAL A 321 -28.05 3.10 0.11
N THR A 322 -27.44 3.31 -1.06
CA THR A 322 -27.82 2.67 -2.32
C THR A 322 -26.73 1.69 -2.77
N ILE A 323 -27.12 0.44 -2.98
CA ILE A 323 -26.28 -0.64 -3.52
C ILE A 323 -26.67 -0.86 -4.98
N THR A 324 -25.71 -0.77 -5.88
CA THR A 324 -25.87 -1.10 -7.30
C THR A 324 -25.06 -2.34 -7.63
N TYR A 325 -25.74 -3.46 -7.89
CA TYR A 325 -25.14 -4.71 -8.33
C TYR A 325 -24.97 -4.70 -9.86
N CYS A 326 -23.86 -5.27 -10.34
CA CYS A 326 -23.49 -5.31 -11.77
C CYS A 326 -22.59 -6.54 -12.04
N CYS A 327 -22.48 -7.09 -13.24
CA CYS A 327 -23.12 -6.72 -14.51
C CYS A 327 -23.60 -8.02 -15.16
N ASP A 328 -24.83 -8.43 -14.89
CA ASP A 328 -25.37 -9.75 -15.23
C ASP A 328 -26.69 -9.56 -15.98
N GLU A 329 -26.80 -10.18 -17.16
CA GLU A 329 -27.96 -10.07 -18.06
C GLU A 329 -29.27 -10.59 -17.45
N ARG A 330 -29.20 -11.31 -16.32
CA ARG A 330 -30.35 -11.79 -15.55
C ARG A 330 -30.92 -10.74 -14.58
N LEU A 331 -30.21 -9.63 -14.34
CA LEU A 331 -30.68 -8.53 -13.49
C LEU A 331 -31.74 -7.67 -14.20
N PRO A 332 -32.65 -6.99 -13.47
CA PRO A 332 -33.87 -6.43 -14.06
C PRO A 332 -33.69 -5.13 -14.85
N GLU A 333 -32.61 -4.37 -14.65
CA GLU A 333 -32.39 -3.12 -15.37
C GLU A 333 -31.77 -3.37 -16.76
N PRO A 334 -32.06 -2.53 -17.78
CA PRO A 334 -31.57 -2.73 -19.15
C PRO A 334 -30.05 -2.68 -19.33
N ASP A 335 -29.32 -2.18 -18.33
CA ASP A 335 -27.86 -2.14 -18.25
C ASP A 335 -27.26 -3.39 -17.56
N GLY A 336 -28.08 -4.39 -17.22
CA GLY A 336 -27.66 -5.59 -16.49
C GLY A 336 -27.34 -5.30 -15.02
N SER A 337 -28.03 -4.32 -14.42
CA SER A 337 -27.86 -3.93 -13.02
C SER A 337 -29.10 -4.17 -12.16
N LEU A 338 -28.91 -4.12 -10.84
CA LEU A 338 -29.97 -4.08 -9.84
C LEU A 338 -29.62 -2.99 -8.82
N ARG A 339 -30.56 -2.08 -8.56
CA ARG A 339 -30.40 -1.02 -7.55
C ARG A 339 -31.26 -1.31 -6.33
N LYS A 340 -30.67 -1.16 -5.14
CA LYS A 340 -31.32 -1.34 -3.84
C LYS A 340 -31.01 -0.17 -2.95
N THR A 341 -32.03 0.40 -2.32
CA THR A 341 -31.89 1.53 -1.41
C THR A 341 -32.48 1.15 -0.06
N LEU A 342 -31.73 1.43 0.99
CA LEU A 342 -32.09 1.16 2.38
C LEU A 342 -31.68 2.34 3.24
N VAL A 343 -32.33 2.50 4.41
CA VAL A 343 -31.96 3.53 5.39
C VAL A 343 -31.39 2.84 6.63
N MET A 344 -30.19 3.22 7.05
CA MET A 344 -29.53 2.74 8.27
C MET A 344 -29.12 3.91 9.16
N GLN A 345 -28.93 3.68 10.46
CA GLN A 345 -28.47 4.74 11.38
C GLN A 345 -26.98 4.65 11.68
N ALA A 346 -26.49 3.53 12.20
CA ALA A 346 -25.08 3.37 12.55
C ALA A 346 -24.40 2.25 11.78
N SER A 347 -25.08 1.11 11.63
CA SER A 347 -24.61 0.01 10.79
C SER A 347 -25.74 -0.89 10.31
N ALA A 348 -25.46 -1.72 9.31
CA ALA A 348 -26.31 -2.82 8.89
C ALA A 348 -25.46 -3.98 8.36
N VAL A 349 -25.98 -5.20 8.52
CA VAL A 349 -25.43 -6.42 7.91
C VAL A 349 -26.41 -6.89 6.83
N ILE A 350 -25.88 -7.12 5.61
CA ILE A 350 -26.65 -7.30 4.38
C ILE A 350 -26.23 -8.62 3.73
N PRO A 351 -26.88 -9.75 4.09
CA PRO A 351 -26.56 -11.07 3.57
C PRO A 351 -27.17 -11.27 2.16
N GLN A 352 -26.35 -11.68 1.19
CA GLN A 352 -26.72 -11.62 -0.23
C GLN A 352 -27.58 -12.80 -0.70
N ASP A 353 -27.60 -13.92 0.04
CA ASP A 353 -28.55 -15.03 -0.12
C ASP A 353 -30.01 -14.56 0.02
N LEU A 354 -30.26 -13.60 0.92
CA LEU A 354 -31.60 -13.06 1.19
C LEU A 354 -32.00 -11.93 0.21
N GLU A 355 -31.09 -11.38 -0.59
CA GLU A 355 -31.39 -10.22 -1.42
C GLU A 355 -32.32 -10.57 -2.60
N ALA A 356 -33.51 -9.95 -2.60
CA ALA A 356 -34.58 -10.26 -3.52
C ALA A 356 -34.33 -9.63 -4.90
N GLY A 357 -34.15 -10.46 -5.93
CA GLY A 357 -33.90 -10.00 -7.30
C GLY A 357 -32.44 -10.11 -7.74
N LEU A 358 -31.50 -10.45 -6.84
CA LEU A 358 -30.32 -11.19 -7.26
C LEU A 358 -30.74 -12.65 -7.57
N PRO A 359 -30.35 -13.20 -8.73
CA PRO A 359 -30.56 -14.61 -9.06
C PRO A 359 -29.60 -15.50 -8.28
N ASP A 360 -29.97 -16.77 -8.09
CA ASP A 360 -29.02 -17.77 -7.60
C ASP A 360 -27.92 -18.05 -8.64
N GLY A 361 -26.73 -18.41 -8.16
CA GLY A 361 -25.53 -18.46 -8.99
C GLY A 361 -25.09 -17.10 -9.51
N PHE A 362 -25.34 -16.00 -8.78
CA PHE A 362 -24.82 -14.68 -9.15
C PHE A 362 -23.35 -14.56 -8.79
N VAL A 363 -22.57 -14.01 -9.73
CA VAL A 363 -21.12 -13.80 -9.63
C VAL A 363 -20.82 -12.41 -10.16
N GLY A 364 -20.99 -11.39 -9.33
CA GLY A 364 -20.93 -9.99 -9.76
C GLY A 364 -19.96 -9.14 -8.95
N SER A 365 -20.17 -7.84 -9.08
CA SER A 365 -19.58 -6.77 -8.28
C SER A 365 -20.71 -5.85 -7.80
N ALA A 366 -20.45 -5.04 -6.79
CA ALA A 366 -21.35 -3.97 -6.37
C ALA A 366 -20.64 -2.62 -6.23
N VAL A 367 -21.43 -1.56 -6.24
CA VAL A 367 -21.03 -0.22 -5.80
C VAL A 367 -22.02 0.22 -4.72
N ILE A 368 -21.52 0.57 -3.53
CA ILE A 368 -22.33 1.13 -2.45
C ILE A 368 -22.10 2.63 -2.41
N THR A 369 -23.16 3.42 -2.49
CA THR A 369 -23.14 4.89 -2.39
C THR A 369 -24.03 5.41 -1.27
N ALA A 370 -23.65 6.53 -0.65
CA ALA A 370 -24.42 7.18 0.40
C ALA A 370 -24.16 8.69 0.50
N GLU A 371 -25.00 9.40 1.26
CA GLU A 371 -24.86 10.84 1.50
C GLU A 371 -23.71 11.21 2.46
N GLN A 372 -23.25 10.25 3.27
CA GLN A 372 -22.08 10.38 4.15
C GLN A 372 -21.10 9.21 3.97
N PRO A 373 -19.82 9.35 4.37
CA PRO A 373 -18.83 8.28 4.18
C PRO A 373 -19.21 6.99 4.92
N LEU A 374 -18.93 5.86 4.29
CA LEU A 374 -19.19 4.52 4.80
C LEU A 374 -17.89 3.75 5.02
N ALA A 375 -17.86 2.99 6.11
CA ALA A 375 -16.89 1.92 6.36
C ALA A 375 -17.57 0.60 5.95
N VAL A 376 -16.97 -0.16 5.03
CA VAL A 376 -17.56 -1.41 4.54
C VAL A 376 -16.57 -2.55 4.67
N VAL A 377 -16.99 -3.64 5.29
CA VAL A 377 -16.32 -4.94 5.26
C VAL A 377 -17.25 -5.92 4.56
N GLN A 378 -16.67 -6.78 3.73
CA GLN A 378 -17.37 -7.89 3.13
C GLN A 378 -16.83 -9.19 3.71
N THR A 379 -17.73 -10.11 4.05
CA THR A 379 -17.39 -11.51 4.30
C THR A 379 -17.89 -12.40 3.15
N MET A 380 -17.28 -13.57 3.02
CA MET A 380 -17.61 -14.62 2.05
C MET A 380 -17.66 -15.94 2.82
N ALA A 381 -18.72 -16.73 2.63
CA ALA A 381 -18.91 -18.01 3.31
C ALA A 381 -19.52 -19.06 2.37
N SER A 382 -19.16 -20.33 2.57
CA SER A 382 -19.94 -21.43 2.02
C SER A 382 -21.20 -21.63 2.85
N ALA A 383 -22.36 -21.85 2.21
CA ALA A 383 -23.58 -22.24 2.91
C ALA A 383 -23.70 -23.76 3.16
N LEU A 384 -22.68 -24.55 2.80
CA LEU A 384 -22.67 -26.00 3.04
C LEU A 384 -22.16 -26.33 4.46
N PRO A 385 -22.87 -27.14 5.27
CA PRO A 385 -22.49 -27.44 6.65
C PRO A 385 -21.18 -28.20 6.86
N ASP A 386 -20.59 -28.74 5.79
CA ASP A 386 -19.33 -29.50 5.79
C ASP A 386 -18.15 -28.70 5.20
N LYS A 387 -18.38 -27.44 4.79
CA LYS A 387 -17.33 -26.52 4.33
C LYS A 387 -17.14 -25.39 5.33
N ALA A 388 -15.97 -25.37 5.97
CA ALA A 388 -15.61 -24.33 6.93
C ALA A 388 -15.22 -23.00 6.26
N SER A 389 -15.08 -22.95 4.93
CA SER A 389 -14.52 -21.81 4.20
C SER A 389 -15.15 -20.45 4.52
N PHE A 390 -14.32 -19.51 4.98
CA PHE A 390 -14.74 -18.17 5.40
C PHE A 390 -13.66 -17.12 5.11
N GLY A 391 -13.96 -16.12 4.27
CA GLY A 391 -13.04 -15.03 3.94
C GLY A 391 -13.62 -13.66 4.26
N ALA A 392 -12.76 -12.65 4.42
CA ALA A 392 -13.18 -11.26 4.57
C ALA A 392 -12.20 -10.30 3.88
N PHE A 393 -12.69 -9.14 3.46
CA PHE A 393 -11.87 -8.03 2.96
C PHE A 393 -12.61 -6.70 3.11
N VAL A 394 -11.90 -5.58 3.04
CA VAL A 394 -12.49 -4.24 3.08
C VAL A 394 -13.04 -3.81 1.71
N GLY A 395 -14.13 -3.05 1.73
CA GLY A 395 -14.60 -2.35 0.54
C GLY A 395 -13.60 -1.27 0.10
N ILE A 396 -13.41 -1.12 -1.22
CA ILE A 396 -12.38 -0.25 -1.79
C ILE A 396 -13.01 1.10 -2.16
N PRO A 397 -12.61 2.24 -1.57
CA PRO A 397 -13.09 3.55 -2.00
C PRO A 397 -12.95 3.77 -3.51
N GLN A 398 -14.00 4.27 -4.17
CA GLN A 398 -13.93 4.60 -5.59
C GLN A 398 -12.87 5.70 -5.88
N SER A 399 -12.55 6.52 -4.88
CA SER A 399 -11.48 7.51 -4.90
C SER A 399 -10.06 6.94 -4.83
N THR A 400 -9.87 5.71 -4.33
CA THR A 400 -8.56 5.04 -4.23
C THR A 400 -8.36 3.98 -5.32
N ALA A 401 -9.40 3.66 -6.08
CA ALA A 401 -9.30 2.89 -7.32
C ALA A 401 -8.26 3.52 -8.27
N SER A 402 -7.46 2.70 -8.96
CA SER A 402 -6.27 3.20 -9.63
C SER A 402 -5.97 2.53 -10.98
N THR A 403 -5.16 3.21 -11.79
CA THR A 403 -4.57 2.70 -13.02
C THR A 403 -3.38 1.77 -12.78
N THR A 404 -2.92 1.62 -11.53
CA THR A 404 -1.91 0.61 -11.16
C THR A 404 -2.30 -0.03 -9.83
N VAL A 405 -2.33 -1.35 -9.78
CA VAL A 405 -2.70 -2.12 -8.59
C VAL A 405 -1.67 -3.22 -8.33
N TRP A 406 -1.28 -3.40 -7.07
CA TRP A 406 -0.30 -4.38 -6.62
C TRP A 406 -0.98 -5.53 -5.88
N LEU A 407 -0.50 -6.76 -6.11
CA LEU A 407 -0.92 -7.99 -5.43
C LEU A 407 0.34 -8.69 -4.89
N PRO A 408 0.72 -8.51 -3.60
CA PRO A 408 2.00 -8.99 -3.07
C PRO A 408 2.21 -10.50 -3.03
N VAL A 409 1.14 -11.29 -3.19
CA VAL A 409 1.18 -12.75 -3.13
C VAL A 409 0.14 -13.32 -4.10
N LEU A 410 0.58 -14.23 -4.96
CA LEU A 410 -0.21 -15.09 -5.83
C LEU A 410 0.47 -16.46 -5.93
N TYR A 411 -0.35 -17.48 -6.13
CA TYR A 411 0.05 -18.88 -6.20
C TYR A 411 -0.58 -19.62 -7.39
N LYS A 412 0.15 -20.60 -7.92
CA LYS A 412 -0.37 -21.66 -8.78
C LYS A 412 0.25 -22.98 -8.37
N ASP A 413 -0.59 -23.91 -7.91
CA ASP A 413 -0.23 -25.25 -7.47
C ASP A 413 1.04 -25.25 -6.58
N PHE A 414 1.11 -24.36 -5.59
CA PHE A 414 2.34 -24.12 -4.81
C PHE A 414 2.40 -24.91 -3.49
N GLY A 415 3.59 -25.35 -3.10
CA GLY A 415 3.85 -25.92 -1.78
C GLY A 415 3.38 -27.38 -1.65
N TRP A 416 2.92 -27.78 -0.46
CA TRP A 416 2.48 -29.15 -0.21
C TRP A 416 1.30 -29.58 -1.10
N LYS A 417 1.34 -30.83 -1.56
CA LYS A 417 0.43 -31.40 -2.59
C LYS A 417 -0.72 -32.24 -2.03
N GLY A 418 -0.86 -32.28 -0.70
CA GLY A 418 -1.91 -33.03 -0.03
C GLY A 418 -1.98 -34.51 -0.43
N PRO A 419 -3.16 -35.15 -0.27
CA PRO A 419 -3.44 -36.48 -0.79
C PRO A 419 -3.82 -36.49 -2.29
N LEU A 420 -3.99 -35.32 -2.92
CA LEU A 420 -4.50 -35.14 -4.28
C LEU A 420 -3.40 -35.17 -5.36
N GLY A 421 -2.13 -34.90 -4.99
CA GLY A 421 -0.98 -35.05 -5.87
C GLY A 421 -0.64 -33.78 -6.66
N ASP A 422 0.07 -33.92 -7.79
CA ASP A 422 0.76 -32.82 -8.48
C ASP A 422 -0.12 -31.63 -8.94
N ALA A 423 -1.46 -31.77 -8.91
CA ALA A 423 -2.43 -30.73 -9.28
C ALA A 423 -2.99 -29.93 -8.08
N ALA A 424 -2.48 -30.19 -6.87
CA ALA A 424 -2.94 -29.58 -5.64
C ALA A 424 -1.90 -28.62 -5.02
N GLY A 425 -2.33 -27.88 -4.01
CA GLY A 425 -1.53 -26.93 -3.24
C GLY A 425 -2.18 -25.55 -3.22
N TRP A 426 -1.37 -24.56 -2.86
CA TRP A 426 -1.80 -23.16 -2.84
C TRP A 426 -2.07 -22.68 -4.26
N ASN A 427 -3.26 -22.11 -4.43
CA ASN A 427 -3.75 -21.53 -5.68
C ASN A 427 -4.33 -20.15 -5.40
N SER A 428 -4.46 -19.34 -6.45
CA SER A 428 -4.97 -17.98 -6.33
C SER A 428 -5.81 -17.56 -7.52
N TRP A 429 -6.63 -16.55 -7.29
CA TRP A 429 -7.35 -15.83 -8.31
C TRP A 429 -7.42 -14.35 -7.92
N PHE A 430 -7.64 -13.46 -8.88
CA PHE A 430 -8.00 -12.07 -8.58
C PHE A 430 -9.14 -11.60 -9.46
N ARG A 431 -9.93 -10.67 -8.94
CA ARG A 431 -11.09 -10.11 -9.62
C ARG A 431 -10.98 -8.60 -9.70
N VAL A 432 -11.01 -8.09 -10.92
CA VAL A 432 -10.94 -6.68 -11.29
C VAL A 432 -12.36 -6.13 -11.42
N GLN A 433 -12.62 -4.94 -10.86
CA GLN A 433 -13.81 -4.13 -11.11
C GLN A 433 -13.37 -2.79 -11.70
N VAL A 434 -13.99 -2.38 -12.81
CA VAL A 434 -13.74 -1.08 -13.44
C VAL A 434 -14.50 -0.01 -12.65
N ALA A 435 -13.78 1.00 -12.12
CA ALA A 435 -14.34 1.91 -11.13
C ALA A 435 -15.53 2.76 -11.63
N ASN A 436 -15.68 2.92 -12.94
CA ASN A 436 -16.82 3.62 -13.57
C ASN A 436 -17.84 2.68 -14.25
N GLY A 437 -17.71 1.36 -14.05
CA GLY A 437 -18.54 0.33 -14.70
C GLY A 437 -18.29 0.13 -16.20
N GLY A 438 -17.37 0.88 -16.81
CA GLY A 438 -17.03 0.80 -18.23
C GLY A 438 -16.06 -0.34 -18.58
N THR A 439 -15.26 -0.12 -19.63
CA THR A 439 -14.23 -1.07 -20.07
C THR A 439 -12.83 -0.55 -19.74
N ALA A 440 -12.01 -1.38 -19.10
CA ALA A 440 -10.59 -1.21 -18.88
C ALA A 440 -9.80 -2.12 -19.83
N ASN A 441 -8.71 -1.61 -20.41
CA ASN A 441 -7.65 -2.43 -20.98
C ASN A 441 -6.59 -2.59 -19.88
N VAL A 442 -6.39 -3.82 -19.42
CA VAL A 442 -5.44 -4.14 -18.35
C VAL A 442 -4.19 -4.80 -18.93
N GLN A 443 -3.03 -4.52 -18.34
CA GLN A 443 -1.81 -5.30 -18.51
C GLN A 443 -1.40 -5.85 -17.16
N VAL A 444 -1.37 -7.17 -17.05
CA VAL A 444 -0.98 -7.90 -15.85
C VAL A 444 0.47 -8.35 -16.03
N ALA A 445 1.34 -8.00 -15.09
CA ALA A 445 2.71 -8.50 -15.00
C ALA A 445 2.85 -9.32 -13.72
N TYR A 446 3.20 -10.60 -13.86
CA TYR A 446 3.59 -11.47 -12.75
C TYR A 446 5.08 -11.38 -12.51
N TYR A 447 5.47 -11.48 -11.24
CA TYR A 447 6.84 -11.38 -10.74
C TYR A 447 7.15 -12.60 -9.86
N GLY A 448 8.32 -13.20 -10.00
CA GLY A 448 8.73 -14.33 -9.17
C GLY A 448 9.90 -15.15 -9.73
N ASN A 449 10.68 -15.74 -8.83
CA ASN A 449 11.91 -16.49 -9.14
C ASN A 449 11.70 -17.74 -10.02
N GLY A 450 10.46 -18.24 -10.14
CA GLY A 450 10.11 -19.35 -11.04
C GLY A 450 9.96 -18.96 -12.52
N LEU A 451 10.00 -17.67 -12.85
CA LEU A 451 9.77 -17.15 -14.20
C LEU A 451 11.08 -16.89 -14.96
N ASP A 452 11.10 -17.18 -16.27
CA ASP A 452 12.23 -16.87 -17.15
C ASP A 452 12.47 -15.35 -17.20
N GLY A 453 13.54 -14.88 -16.56
CA GLY A 453 13.84 -13.45 -16.42
C GLY A 453 13.10 -12.75 -15.28
N GLY A 454 12.51 -13.49 -14.34
CA GLY A 454 11.87 -12.99 -13.12
C GLY A 454 10.47 -12.41 -13.31
N SER A 455 10.01 -12.18 -14.54
CA SER A 455 8.65 -11.67 -14.80
C SER A 455 8.07 -12.13 -16.13
N VAL A 456 6.75 -12.19 -16.22
CA VAL A 456 5.98 -12.45 -17.46
C VAL A 456 4.73 -11.58 -17.47
N SER A 457 4.25 -11.14 -18.64
CA SER A 457 3.06 -10.29 -18.71
C SER A 457 2.13 -10.61 -19.87
N PHE A 458 0.86 -10.24 -19.71
CA PHE A 458 -0.18 -10.30 -20.73
C PHE A 458 -1.09 -9.07 -20.66
N SER A 459 -2.01 -8.95 -21.62
CA SER A 459 -3.01 -7.87 -21.64
C SER A 459 -4.38 -8.43 -21.99
N ASP A 460 -5.42 -7.85 -21.40
CA ASP A 460 -6.81 -8.23 -21.60
C ASP A 460 -7.76 -7.01 -21.48
N SER A 461 -9.04 -7.18 -21.78
CA SER A 461 -10.08 -6.17 -21.63
C SER A 461 -11.15 -6.60 -20.63
N VAL A 462 -11.30 -5.86 -19.54
CA VAL A 462 -12.32 -6.09 -18.50
C VAL A 462 -13.46 -5.09 -18.70
N THR A 463 -14.71 -5.57 -18.80
CA THR A 463 -15.90 -4.69 -18.84
C THR A 463 -16.75 -4.92 -17.60
N GLY A 464 -16.99 -3.87 -16.81
CA GLY A 464 -17.67 -3.98 -15.52
C GLY A 464 -16.80 -4.67 -14.46
N SER A 465 -16.72 -6.00 -14.52
CA SER A 465 -15.80 -6.81 -13.70
C SER A 465 -15.32 -8.07 -14.43
N GLY A 466 -14.19 -8.65 -14.02
CA GLY A 466 -13.64 -9.88 -14.59
C GLY A 466 -12.68 -10.60 -13.64
N THR A 467 -12.67 -11.93 -13.71
CA THR A 467 -11.85 -12.81 -12.84
C THR A 467 -10.71 -13.43 -13.64
N PHE A 468 -9.53 -13.49 -13.02
CA PHE A 468 -8.32 -14.11 -13.53
C PHE A 468 -7.89 -15.19 -12.54
N ASP A 469 -7.83 -16.44 -12.99
CA ASP A 469 -7.52 -17.61 -12.18
C ASP A 469 -6.11 -18.13 -12.49
N GLN A 470 -5.21 -18.12 -11.50
CA GLN A 470 -3.82 -18.52 -11.68
C GLN A 470 -3.69 -20.06 -11.81
N HIS A 471 -4.62 -20.84 -11.26
CA HIS A 471 -4.63 -22.30 -11.42
C HIS A 471 -4.76 -22.70 -12.89
N THR A 472 -5.57 -21.98 -13.68
CA THR A 472 -5.73 -22.23 -15.12
C THR A 472 -4.86 -21.36 -16.05
N ASP A 473 -4.11 -20.38 -15.53
CA ASP A 473 -3.23 -19.51 -16.32
C ASP A 473 -2.06 -20.28 -16.97
N PRO A 474 -1.92 -20.30 -18.31
CA PRO A 474 -0.86 -21.03 -19.01
C PRO A 474 0.51 -20.31 -19.03
N LEU A 475 0.60 -19.06 -18.55
CA LEU A 475 1.85 -18.30 -18.47
C LEU A 475 2.65 -18.62 -17.20
N LEU A 476 1.95 -19.10 -16.16
CA LEU A 476 2.54 -19.44 -14.87
C LEU A 476 2.97 -20.92 -14.84
N PRO A 477 4.21 -21.25 -14.42
CA PRO A 477 4.63 -22.62 -14.20
C PRO A 477 3.93 -23.22 -12.97
N ALA A 478 3.81 -24.54 -12.91
CA ALA A 478 3.38 -25.22 -11.69
C ALA A 478 4.39 -24.98 -10.55
N ASP A 479 3.91 -24.96 -9.29
CA ASP A 479 4.69 -24.58 -8.11
C ASP A 479 5.17 -23.11 -8.15
N PHE A 480 4.36 -22.22 -8.72
CA PHE A 480 4.62 -20.77 -8.75
C PHE A 480 4.15 -20.10 -7.45
N GLU A 481 5.07 -19.39 -6.82
CA GLU A 481 4.84 -18.36 -5.80
C GLU A 481 5.44 -17.06 -6.32
N GLY A 482 4.71 -15.96 -6.16
CA GLY A 482 5.15 -14.65 -6.62
C GLY A 482 4.14 -13.54 -6.34
N ALA A 483 4.24 -12.45 -7.09
CA ALA A 483 3.39 -11.28 -6.98
C ALA A 483 2.86 -10.84 -8.36
N ALA A 484 1.93 -9.88 -8.38
CA ALA A 484 1.52 -9.21 -9.61
C ALA A 484 1.49 -7.69 -9.49
N VAL A 485 1.64 -7.02 -10.63
CA VAL A 485 1.31 -5.61 -10.86
C VAL A 485 0.35 -5.55 -12.04
N ILE A 486 -0.82 -4.97 -11.81
CA ILE A 486 -1.89 -4.79 -12.80
C ILE A 486 -1.92 -3.31 -13.16
N THR A 487 -1.59 -2.97 -14.40
CA THR A 487 -1.76 -1.62 -14.95
C THR A 487 -3.02 -1.54 -15.80
N SER A 488 -3.62 -0.36 -15.91
CA SER A 488 -4.89 -0.14 -16.60
C SER A 488 -4.97 1.26 -17.21
N ASN A 489 -5.70 1.41 -18.32
CA ASN A 489 -5.96 2.72 -18.93
C ASN A 489 -7.04 3.55 -18.21
N VAL A 490 -7.75 2.97 -17.24
CA VAL A 490 -8.76 3.62 -16.38
C VAL A 490 -8.68 3.08 -14.95
N PRO A 491 -9.15 3.81 -13.92
CA PRO A 491 -9.15 3.33 -12.55
C PRO A 491 -9.90 1.99 -12.37
N ILE A 492 -9.25 1.05 -11.68
CA ILE A 492 -9.78 -0.25 -11.29
C ILE A 492 -9.64 -0.48 -9.78
N ALA A 493 -10.51 -1.32 -9.24
CA ALA A 493 -10.36 -1.93 -7.92
C ALA A 493 -10.16 -3.43 -8.10
N VAL A 494 -9.38 -4.06 -7.22
CA VAL A 494 -9.06 -5.50 -7.31
C VAL A 494 -9.19 -6.13 -5.94
N VAL A 495 -9.76 -7.33 -5.88
CA VAL A 495 -9.66 -8.24 -4.73
C VAL A 495 -8.96 -9.50 -5.21
N ALA A 496 -8.09 -10.07 -4.39
CA ALA A 496 -7.47 -11.36 -4.64
C ALA A 496 -7.92 -12.39 -3.60
N GLY A 497 -7.98 -13.65 -4.02
CA GLY A 497 -8.22 -14.79 -3.17
C GLY A 497 -7.07 -15.79 -3.26
N ILE A 498 -6.72 -16.36 -2.12
CA ILE A 498 -5.80 -17.48 -1.97
C ILE A 498 -6.62 -18.65 -1.44
N THR A 499 -6.37 -19.86 -1.94
CA THR A 499 -7.02 -21.09 -1.51
C THR A 499 -6.02 -22.25 -1.51
N SER A 500 -6.30 -23.32 -0.77
CA SER A 500 -5.56 -24.58 -0.91
C SER A 500 -6.49 -25.77 -0.89
N ASP A 501 -6.38 -26.63 -1.89
CA ASP A 501 -7.05 -27.93 -1.95
C ASP A 501 -6.24 -29.05 -1.28
N ALA A 502 -5.01 -28.76 -0.85
CA ALA A 502 -4.14 -29.71 -0.15
C ALA A 502 -4.54 -29.88 1.33
N HIS A 503 -4.98 -28.81 1.99
CA HIS A 503 -5.31 -28.77 3.42
C HIS A 503 -6.80 -29.05 3.69
N GLN A 504 -7.12 -29.57 4.89
CA GLN A 504 -8.48 -29.65 5.39
C GLN A 504 -8.82 -28.40 6.20
N GLY A 505 -10.09 -27.99 6.25
CA GLY A 505 -10.55 -26.84 7.03
C GLY A 505 -10.95 -25.66 6.16
N ASP A 506 -10.46 -24.48 6.52
CA ASP A 506 -10.71 -23.19 5.88
C ASP A 506 -9.39 -22.63 5.35
N ALA A 507 -8.94 -23.13 4.20
CA ALA A 507 -7.69 -22.69 3.59
C ALA A 507 -7.87 -21.45 2.67
N ASP A 508 -8.96 -20.69 2.84
CA ASP A 508 -9.36 -19.60 1.96
C ASP A 508 -9.08 -18.22 2.60
N ALA A 509 -8.31 -17.37 1.94
CA ALA A 509 -8.09 -15.98 2.36
C ALA A 509 -8.41 -14.99 1.23
N LEU A 510 -8.87 -13.80 1.59
CA LEU A 510 -9.12 -12.68 0.68
C LEU A 510 -8.31 -11.46 1.11
N PHE A 511 -7.93 -10.60 0.16
CA PHE A 511 -7.35 -9.29 0.46
C PHE A 511 -7.62 -8.27 -0.68
N ALA A 512 -7.67 -6.99 -0.33
CA ALA A 512 -7.78 -5.92 -1.31
C ALA A 512 -6.43 -5.64 -2.00
N GLY A 513 -6.45 -5.42 -3.31
CA GLY A 513 -5.29 -4.96 -4.07
C GLY A 513 -4.99 -3.48 -3.82
N PHE A 514 -3.71 -3.12 -3.75
CA PHE A 514 -3.29 -1.79 -3.34
C PHE A 514 -3.17 -0.83 -4.53
N GLY A 515 -3.68 0.40 -4.41
CA GLY A 515 -3.34 1.50 -5.33
C GLY A 515 -1.93 2.07 -5.09
N PRO A 516 -1.45 3.00 -5.93
CA PRO A 516 -0.09 3.55 -5.87
C PRO A 516 0.19 4.26 -4.55
N GLU A 517 -0.78 5.02 -4.02
CA GLU A 517 -0.62 5.69 -2.73
C GLU A 517 -1.87 5.63 -1.85
N LEU A 518 -1.63 5.33 -0.58
CA LEU A 518 -2.38 5.82 0.56
C LEU A 518 -1.34 6.36 1.56
N PHE A 519 -0.84 7.58 1.32
CA PHE A 519 -0.30 8.39 2.39
C PHE A 519 -1.48 9.15 3.03
N PRO A 520 -1.94 8.81 4.25
CA PRO A 520 -2.85 9.66 5.01
C PRO A 520 -2.04 10.86 5.54
N GLY A 521 -1.96 11.86 4.69
CA GLY A 521 -1.36 13.15 4.92
C GLY A 521 -1.67 14.04 3.73
N GLN A 522 -1.50 15.35 3.89
CA GLN A 522 -1.29 16.18 2.70
C GLN A 522 -0.08 15.56 1.96
N PRO A 523 -0.17 15.29 0.64
CA PRO A 523 0.90 14.60 -0.08
C PRO A 523 2.24 15.29 0.22
N PRO A 524 3.32 14.53 0.53
CA PRO A 524 4.62 15.12 0.86
C PRO A 524 4.96 16.11 -0.25
N PRO A 525 5.04 17.42 0.07
CA PRO A 525 4.69 18.50 -0.86
C PRO A 525 5.56 18.43 -2.09
N GLU A 526 4.98 17.99 -3.23
CA GLU A 526 5.64 17.39 -4.39
C GLU A 526 7.15 17.60 -4.35
N THR A 527 7.85 16.72 -3.63
CA THR A 527 9.26 17.01 -3.28
C THR A 527 10.15 16.98 -4.50
N THR A 528 9.64 16.56 -5.66
CA THR A 528 10.28 16.74 -6.96
C THR A 528 9.45 17.64 -7.87
N VAL A 529 10.13 18.51 -8.63
CA VAL A 529 9.50 19.36 -9.65
C VAL A 529 10.09 19.06 -11.02
N PRO A 530 9.28 18.76 -12.04
CA PRO A 530 9.77 18.47 -13.38
C PRO A 530 10.42 19.69 -14.02
N VAL A 531 11.54 19.46 -14.71
CA VAL A 531 12.22 20.42 -15.58
C VAL A 531 12.30 19.80 -16.98
N SER A 532 11.61 20.41 -17.94
CA SER A 532 11.75 20.04 -19.35
C SER A 532 13.10 20.50 -19.89
N LEU A 533 13.94 19.55 -20.30
CA LEU A 533 15.16 19.80 -21.06
C LEU A 533 14.88 19.50 -22.53
N VAL A 534 15.10 20.47 -23.41
CA VAL A 534 15.04 20.28 -24.87
C VAL A 534 16.39 19.84 -25.41
N HIS A 535 16.41 19.12 -26.54
CA HIS A 535 17.63 18.79 -27.28
C HIS A 535 18.48 20.04 -27.56
N GLY A 536 19.75 19.99 -27.18
CA GLY A 536 20.67 21.12 -27.32
C GLY A 536 21.04 21.73 -25.98
N TRP A 537 21.11 23.06 -25.92
CA TRP A 537 21.51 23.79 -24.72
C TRP A 537 20.31 24.23 -23.89
N ASN A 538 20.41 24.07 -22.58
CA ASN A 538 19.42 24.51 -21.60
C ASN A 538 20.14 25.31 -20.51
N THR A 539 19.53 26.39 -20.02
CA THR A 539 19.98 27.09 -18.80
C THR A 539 19.00 26.75 -17.68
N VAL A 540 19.47 26.02 -16.67
CA VAL A 540 18.62 25.42 -15.65
C VAL A 540 19.13 25.76 -14.26
N CYS A 541 18.22 25.88 -13.31
CA CYS A 541 18.50 25.93 -11.89
C CYS A 541 18.33 24.53 -11.31
N TYR A 542 19.36 24.02 -10.63
CA TYR A 542 19.22 22.80 -9.84
C TYR A 542 18.62 23.16 -8.48
N ARG A 543 17.46 22.60 -8.14
CA ARG A 543 16.71 22.94 -6.93
C ARG A 543 16.89 21.95 -5.77
N GLY A 544 17.50 20.79 -6.01
CA GLY A 544 17.62 19.72 -5.02
C GLY A 544 18.66 19.94 -3.94
N PRO A 545 18.74 19.05 -2.94
CA PRO A 545 19.77 19.06 -1.92
C PRO A 545 21.16 18.83 -2.54
N GLN A 546 22.22 19.10 -1.78
CA GLN A 546 23.57 18.89 -2.28
C GLN A 546 23.87 17.38 -2.40
N GLN A 547 24.09 16.90 -3.62
CA GLN A 547 24.36 15.49 -3.90
C GLN A 547 25.27 15.30 -5.13
N PRO A 548 25.86 14.11 -5.36
CA PRO A 548 26.63 13.80 -6.57
C PRO A 548 25.87 14.12 -7.86
N VAL A 549 26.60 14.41 -8.94
CA VAL A 549 25.98 14.82 -10.22
C VAL A 549 25.14 13.68 -10.81
N GLU A 550 25.63 12.45 -10.70
CA GLU A 550 25.00 11.24 -11.19
C GLU A 550 23.65 10.99 -10.49
N ASP A 551 23.61 11.13 -9.16
CA ASP A 551 22.41 10.98 -8.33
C ASP A 551 21.42 12.12 -8.62
N ALA A 552 21.90 13.37 -8.67
CA ALA A 552 21.09 14.53 -9.02
C ALA A 552 20.47 14.43 -10.42
N LEU A 553 21.10 13.70 -11.35
CA LEU A 553 20.63 13.47 -12.71
C LEU A 553 19.91 12.13 -12.91
N ALA A 554 19.66 11.32 -11.87
CA ALA A 554 19.30 9.89 -12.00
C ALA A 554 18.30 9.55 -13.13
N ASN A 555 17.21 10.32 -13.26
CA ASN A 555 16.17 10.07 -14.26
C ASN A 555 16.45 10.69 -15.66
N ALA A 556 17.43 11.58 -15.78
CA ALA A 556 17.83 12.30 -17.01
C ALA A 556 19.26 11.97 -17.49
N LEU A 557 20.04 11.21 -16.71
CA LEU A 557 21.47 10.97 -16.88
C LEU A 557 21.86 10.50 -18.29
N ASN A 558 21.07 9.60 -18.87
CA ASN A 558 21.30 9.06 -20.22
C ASN A 558 21.07 10.07 -21.35
N SER A 559 20.38 11.18 -21.08
CA SER A 559 20.12 12.26 -22.04
C SER A 559 21.08 13.45 -21.88
N VAL A 560 21.65 13.66 -20.68
CA VAL A 560 22.59 14.76 -20.41
C VAL A 560 24.00 14.37 -20.83
N MET A 561 24.55 15.08 -21.82
CA MET A 561 25.89 14.84 -22.34
C MET A 561 26.98 15.64 -21.60
N ALA A 562 26.65 16.85 -21.15
CA ALA A 562 27.55 17.70 -20.38
C ALA A 562 26.81 18.70 -19.49
N LEU A 563 27.43 19.05 -18.36
CA LEU A 563 27.06 20.21 -17.54
C LEU A 563 28.22 21.21 -17.51
N TYR A 564 27.90 22.50 -17.43
CA TYR A 564 28.87 23.55 -17.10
C TYR A 564 28.30 24.49 -16.04
N ARG A 565 29.14 24.91 -15.10
CA ARG A 565 28.82 25.89 -14.05
C ARG A 565 29.82 27.03 -14.11
N LEU A 566 29.34 28.25 -14.34
CA LEU A 566 30.21 29.44 -14.36
C LEU A 566 30.66 29.77 -12.93
N ARG A 567 31.97 29.95 -12.75
CA ARG A 567 32.54 30.37 -11.47
C ARG A 567 32.79 31.88 -11.44
N PRO A 568 32.91 32.48 -10.24
CA PRO A 568 33.18 33.91 -10.11
C PRO A 568 34.49 34.34 -10.79
N ASP A 569 35.51 33.47 -10.80
CA ASP A 569 36.78 33.67 -11.51
C ASP A 569 36.71 33.60 -13.04
N GLN A 570 35.50 33.73 -13.62
CA GLN A 570 35.20 33.78 -15.05
C GLN A 570 35.63 32.51 -15.83
N ARG A 571 35.83 31.39 -15.12
CA ARG A 571 36.08 30.06 -15.68
C ARG A 571 34.87 29.16 -15.46
N PHE A 572 34.73 28.13 -16.29
CA PHE A 572 33.69 27.11 -16.11
C PHE A 572 34.26 25.89 -15.39
N ASP A 573 33.55 25.41 -14.37
CA ASP A 573 33.56 24.00 -14.03
C ASP A 573 32.71 23.23 -15.05
N LYS A 574 32.98 21.94 -15.20
CA LYS A 574 32.36 21.07 -16.20
C LYS A 574 32.15 19.65 -15.70
N TRP A 575 31.16 18.95 -16.23
CA TRP A 575 30.96 17.50 -16.04
C TRP A 575 30.60 16.88 -17.39
N PHE A 576 31.04 15.65 -17.61
CA PHE A 576 30.76 14.88 -18.83
C PHE A 576 30.38 13.44 -18.48
N ALA A 577 29.30 12.95 -19.07
CA ALA A 577 28.85 11.58 -18.89
C ALA A 577 29.96 10.58 -19.27
N GLY A 578 30.30 9.69 -18.33
CA GLY A 578 31.31 8.64 -18.53
C GLY A 578 32.76 9.11 -18.73
N ARG A 579 33.10 10.38 -18.40
CA ARG A 579 34.47 10.93 -18.53
C ARG A 579 34.96 11.64 -17.27
N PRO A 580 35.13 10.92 -16.14
CA PRO A 580 35.55 11.50 -14.87
C PRO A 580 36.90 12.24 -14.95
N GLU A 581 37.78 11.87 -15.88
CA GLU A 581 39.07 12.52 -16.12
C GLU A 581 38.98 13.94 -16.71
N LEU A 582 37.82 14.30 -17.27
CA LEU A 582 37.53 15.64 -17.80
C LEU A 582 36.56 16.44 -16.90
N THR A 583 35.98 15.81 -15.89
CA THR A 583 34.99 16.38 -14.96
C THR A 583 35.67 17.13 -13.82
N THR A 584 35.12 18.30 -13.48
CA THR A 584 35.48 19.10 -12.30
C THR A 584 34.29 19.41 -11.39
N ILE A 585 33.04 19.22 -11.85
CA ILE A 585 31.85 19.22 -11.00
C ILE A 585 31.61 17.79 -10.51
N THR A 586 31.78 17.53 -9.20
CA THR A 586 31.53 16.21 -8.59
C THR A 586 30.22 16.15 -7.81
N ALA A 587 29.59 17.30 -7.56
CA ALA A 587 28.30 17.43 -6.88
C ALA A 587 27.61 18.72 -7.34
N LEU A 588 26.27 18.68 -7.35
CA LEU A 588 25.41 19.86 -7.52
C LEU A 588 24.92 20.32 -6.14
N GLY A 589 24.87 21.64 -5.92
CA GLY A 589 24.34 22.26 -4.70
C GLY A 589 23.06 23.07 -4.97
N PRO A 590 22.19 23.29 -3.96
CA PRO A 590 20.96 24.04 -4.14
C PRO A 590 21.18 25.38 -4.84
N TYR A 591 20.40 25.63 -5.89
CA TYR A 591 20.45 26.81 -6.76
C TYR A 591 21.72 26.99 -7.60
N ASP A 592 22.47 25.90 -7.85
CA ASP A 592 23.46 25.87 -8.92
C ASP A 592 22.81 26.25 -10.26
N SER A 593 23.32 27.33 -10.87
CA SER A 593 22.96 27.77 -12.22
C SER A 593 23.82 27.03 -13.24
N LEU A 594 23.17 26.19 -14.04
CA LEU A 594 23.81 25.21 -14.92
C LEU A 594 23.50 25.47 -16.40
N PHE A 595 24.51 25.26 -17.23
CA PHE A 595 24.34 25.02 -18.67
C PHE A 595 24.32 23.53 -18.90
N VAL A 596 23.19 23.00 -19.32
CA VAL A 596 22.97 21.57 -19.58
C VAL A 596 22.96 21.35 -21.09
N PHE A 597 23.85 20.52 -21.60
CA PHE A 597 23.80 20.07 -22.99
C PHE A 597 23.23 18.65 -23.06
N THR A 598 22.10 18.49 -23.75
CA THR A 598 21.37 17.22 -23.88
C THR A 598 21.38 16.68 -25.30
N GLY A 599 21.42 15.35 -25.43
CA GLY A 599 21.34 14.63 -26.70
C GLY A 599 19.90 14.43 -27.21
N THR A 600 18.90 14.53 -26.34
CA THR A 600 17.47 14.32 -26.60
C THR A 600 16.63 15.17 -25.66
N ASP A 601 15.35 15.39 -26.01
CA ASP A 601 14.36 15.94 -25.09
C ASP A 601 14.17 14.98 -23.90
N VAL A 602 14.12 15.50 -22.68
CA VAL A 602 13.92 14.71 -21.45
C VAL A 602 13.29 15.57 -20.34
N THR A 603 12.48 14.96 -19.48
CA THR A 603 12.03 15.59 -18.23
C THR A 603 12.98 15.21 -17.10
N TRP A 604 13.69 16.16 -16.54
CA TRP A 604 14.53 15.98 -15.35
C TRP A 604 13.69 16.24 -14.10
N GLN A 605 13.52 15.23 -13.24
CA GLN A 605 12.89 15.40 -11.94
C GLN A 605 13.95 15.88 -10.94
N GLN A 606 13.75 17.07 -10.39
CA GLN A 606 14.65 17.63 -9.37
C GLN A 606 13.94 17.68 -8.04
N GLU A 607 14.57 17.17 -6.98
CA GLU A 607 14.09 17.39 -5.63
C GLU A 607 14.04 18.90 -5.27
N ILE A 608 13.23 19.31 -4.28
CA ILE A 608 13.17 20.67 -3.75
C ILE A 608 13.97 20.74 -2.45
N SER A 609 15.03 21.54 -2.42
CA SER A 609 15.74 21.88 -1.20
C SER A 609 14.89 22.75 -0.27
N SER A 610 14.89 22.42 1.02
CA SER A 610 14.15 23.15 2.07
C SER A 610 14.70 24.54 2.40
N THR A 611 15.85 24.94 1.83
CA THR A 611 16.48 26.24 2.06
C THR A 611 16.09 27.22 0.96
N ALA A 612 15.34 28.28 1.26
CA ALA A 612 14.97 29.28 0.25
C ALA A 612 16.12 30.24 -0.10
N LEU A 613 16.35 30.50 -1.40
CA LEU A 613 17.31 31.51 -1.87
C LEU A 613 16.70 32.93 -1.79
N THR A 614 17.05 33.67 -0.74
CA THR A 614 16.56 35.06 -0.53
C THR A 614 17.49 36.15 -1.07
N SER A 615 18.76 35.82 -1.35
CA SER A 615 19.68 36.76 -2.02
C SER A 615 20.88 36.04 -2.63
N VAL A 616 21.53 36.70 -3.58
CA VAL A 616 22.79 36.26 -4.21
C VAL A 616 23.75 37.43 -4.35
N THR A 617 25.04 37.17 -4.11
CA THR A 617 26.13 38.13 -4.35
C THR A 617 26.70 37.89 -5.75
N LEU A 618 26.80 38.96 -6.53
CA LEU A 618 27.29 38.98 -7.90
C LEU A 618 28.65 39.69 -7.93
N GLU A 619 29.65 39.07 -8.55
CA GLU A 619 30.97 39.70 -8.77
C GLU A 619 30.96 40.58 -10.03
N SER A 620 31.93 41.49 -10.14
CA SER A 620 32.15 42.28 -11.36
C SER A 620 32.53 41.37 -12.54
N GLY A 621 31.81 41.45 -13.65
CA GLY A 621 31.92 40.51 -14.77
C GLY A 621 30.67 39.67 -14.98
N TRP A 622 30.83 38.48 -15.59
CA TRP A 622 29.72 37.57 -15.84
C TRP A 622 29.42 36.71 -14.61
N ASN A 623 28.13 36.58 -14.32
CA ASN A 623 27.57 35.72 -13.29
C ASN A 623 26.50 34.83 -13.94
N SER A 624 26.36 33.59 -13.47
CA SER A 624 25.26 32.70 -13.84
C SER A 624 24.44 32.46 -12.59
N VAL A 625 23.15 32.79 -12.63
CA VAL A 625 22.34 33.02 -11.42
C VAL A 625 20.97 32.39 -11.56
N CYS A 626 20.50 31.80 -10.47
CA CYS A 626 19.10 31.41 -10.31
C CYS A 626 18.28 32.57 -9.75
N TYR A 627 17.36 33.10 -10.55
CA TYR A 627 16.39 34.08 -10.10
C TYR A 627 15.32 33.39 -9.25
N ALA A 628 15.32 33.61 -7.92
CA ALA A 628 14.40 32.93 -7.00
C ALA A 628 13.17 33.76 -6.60
N GLY A 629 13.07 35.02 -7.06
CA GLY A 629 11.90 35.86 -6.81
C GLY A 629 10.65 35.41 -7.60
N PRO A 630 9.47 35.95 -7.29
CA PRO A 630 8.24 35.64 -8.01
C PRO A 630 8.31 36.06 -9.49
N ALA A 631 7.46 35.44 -10.31
CA ALA A 631 7.29 35.81 -11.71
C ALA A 631 6.83 37.28 -11.83
N GLN A 632 7.63 38.12 -12.49
CA GLN A 632 7.34 39.54 -12.68
C GLN A 632 8.07 40.14 -13.88
N ASP A 633 7.68 41.34 -14.28
CA ASP A 633 8.36 42.06 -15.36
C ASP A 633 9.84 42.29 -15.03
N ILE A 634 10.66 42.37 -16.08
CA ILE A 634 12.11 42.42 -15.94
C ILE A 634 12.60 43.67 -15.18
N GLU A 635 11.92 44.81 -15.30
CA GLU A 635 12.33 46.06 -14.67
C GLU A 635 12.08 46.01 -13.15
N SER A 636 10.95 45.44 -12.73
CA SER A 636 10.65 45.12 -11.32
C SER A 636 11.62 44.07 -10.77
N ALA A 637 11.86 42.98 -11.51
CA ALA A 637 12.73 41.88 -11.07
C ALA A 637 14.17 42.33 -10.77
N VAL A 638 14.70 43.28 -11.54
CA VAL A 638 16.09 43.77 -11.45
C VAL A 638 16.22 45.09 -10.68
N ALA A 639 15.13 45.66 -10.17
CA ALA A 639 15.10 47.02 -9.62
C ALA A 639 16.21 47.30 -8.58
N GLY A 640 16.54 46.31 -7.74
CA GLY A 640 17.60 46.41 -6.72
C GLY A 640 19.05 46.41 -7.25
N ILE A 641 19.27 45.98 -8.50
CA ILE A 641 20.60 45.89 -9.15
C ILE A 641 20.68 46.64 -10.50
N ASN A 642 19.62 47.36 -10.87
CA ASN A 642 19.43 47.92 -12.21
C ASN A 642 20.54 48.89 -12.65
N SER A 643 21.14 49.60 -11.68
CA SER A 643 22.26 50.53 -11.91
C SER A 643 23.63 49.85 -12.04
N GLN A 644 23.76 48.60 -11.61
CA GLN A 644 25.00 47.83 -11.56
C GLN A 644 25.13 46.86 -12.74
N VAL A 645 24.02 46.53 -13.42
CA VAL A 645 23.94 45.56 -14.51
C VAL A 645 24.10 46.22 -15.88
N GLY A 646 25.01 45.68 -16.70
CA GLY A 646 25.16 46.08 -18.10
C GLY A 646 24.20 45.35 -19.04
N VAL A 647 23.97 44.05 -18.83
CA VAL A 647 23.04 43.22 -19.61
C VAL A 647 22.69 41.93 -18.85
N ILE A 648 21.45 41.46 -19.02
CA ILE A 648 20.99 40.11 -18.63
C ILE A 648 20.63 39.34 -19.89
N TYR A 649 20.93 38.05 -19.92
CA TYR A 649 20.55 37.10 -20.96
C TYR A 649 19.82 35.88 -20.36
N ALA A 650 18.79 35.41 -21.05
CA ALA A 650 18.08 34.16 -20.77
C ALA A 650 17.95 33.33 -22.05
N LEU A 651 18.13 32.01 -21.95
CA LEU A 651 17.97 31.07 -23.06
C LEU A 651 16.57 30.45 -23.00
N ALA A 652 15.79 30.59 -24.06
CA ALA A 652 14.48 29.98 -24.20
C ALA A 652 14.57 28.55 -24.76
N ALA A 653 13.52 27.76 -24.56
CA ALA A 653 13.42 26.37 -25.03
C ALA A 653 13.48 26.22 -26.57
N ASP A 654 13.27 27.30 -27.33
CA ASP A 654 13.46 27.32 -28.80
C ASP A 654 14.93 27.58 -29.21
N GLN A 655 15.87 27.50 -28.27
CA GLN A 655 17.29 27.81 -28.42
C GLN A 655 17.60 29.29 -28.71
N THR A 656 16.63 30.21 -28.53
CA THR A 656 16.86 31.65 -28.73
C THR A 656 17.30 32.35 -27.44
N TRP A 657 18.23 33.30 -27.58
CA TRP A 657 18.68 34.17 -26.49
C TRP A 657 17.87 35.46 -26.45
N SER A 658 17.15 35.68 -25.36
CA SER A 658 16.53 36.96 -25.02
C SER A 658 17.42 37.76 -24.09
N ARG A 659 17.37 39.09 -24.17
CA ARG A 659 18.23 40.00 -23.40
C ARG A 659 17.49 41.21 -22.84
N PHE A 660 18.00 41.72 -21.73
CA PHE A 660 17.59 42.99 -21.13
C PHE A 660 18.82 43.87 -20.87
N ILE A 661 18.76 45.13 -21.30
CA ILE A 661 19.82 46.13 -21.17
C ILE A 661 19.19 47.36 -20.51
N PRO A 662 19.43 47.61 -19.20
CA PRO A 662 18.82 48.74 -18.47
C PRO A 662 18.92 50.10 -19.18
N ALA A 663 20.09 50.37 -19.75
CA ALA A 663 20.37 51.63 -20.43
C ALA A 663 19.85 51.70 -21.88
N ARG A 664 19.30 50.61 -22.44
CA ARG A 664 18.82 50.50 -23.82
C ARG A 664 17.59 49.57 -23.94
N PRO A 665 16.41 50.01 -23.45
CA PRO A 665 15.17 49.25 -23.59
C PRO A 665 14.77 49.02 -25.05
N GLU A 666 15.16 49.89 -25.99
CA GLU A 666 14.81 49.81 -27.41
C GLU A 666 15.41 48.61 -28.17
N ILE A 667 16.40 47.93 -27.58
CA ILE A 667 16.99 46.68 -28.09
C ILE A 667 16.85 45.51 -27.10
N SER A 668 16.05 45.67 -26.05
CA SER A 668 15.73 44.63 -25.07
C SER A 668 14.52 43.83 -25.52
N ASN A 669 14.54 42.51 -25.33
CA ASN A 669 13.44 41.60 -25.70
C ASN A 669 13.12 40.55 -24.62
N LEU A 670 13.92 40.47 -23.55
CA LEU A 670 13.54 39.78 -22.31
C LEU A 670 12.65 40.74 -21.51
N THR A 671 11.35 40.45 -21.39
CA THR A 671 10.36 41.33 -20.75
C THR A 671 9.94 40.88 -19.35
N GLN A 672 10.22 39.64 -18.98
CA GLN A 672 9.76 38.98 -17.76
C GLN A 672 10.80 37.95 -17.29
N LEU A 673 10.89 37.73 -15.99
CA LEU A 673 11.59 36.58 -15.41
C LEU A 673 10.58 35.72 -14.66
N GLU A 674 10.58 34.42 -14.97
CA GLU A 674 9.88 33.40 -14.18
C GLU A 674 10.75 32.96 -13.02
N GLN A 675 10.10 32.52 -11.93
CA GLN A 675 10.82 31.96 -10.78
C GLN A 675 11.63 30.72 -11.21
N PHE A 676 12.87 30.66 -10.72
CA PHE A 676 13.90 29.68 -11.07
C PHE A 676 14.41 29.73 -12.53
N ASN A 677 14.19 30.84 -13.24
CA ASN A 677 14.96 31.11 -14.46
C ASN A 677 16.46 31.23 -14.14
N SER A 678 17.26 30.47 -14.89
CA SER A 678 18.72 30.52 -14.86
C SER A 678 19.19 31.56 -15.88
N VAL A 679 19.86 32.62 -15.42
CA VAL A 679 20.20 33.80 -16.23
C VAL A 679 21.69 34.14 -16.18
N LEU A 680 22.21 34.66 -17.29
CA LEU A 680 23.54 35.26 -17.37
C LEU A 680 23.45 36.77 -17.12
N VAL A 681 24.18 37.26 -16.12
CA VAL A 681 24.19 38.68 -15.73
C VAL A 681 25.60 39.24 -15.87
N LEU A 682 25.76 40.30 -16.67
CA LEU A 682 26.99 41.10 -16.70
C LEU A 682 26.87 42.25 -15.70
N VAL A 683 27.57 42.17 -14.58
CA VAL A 683 27.69 43.26 -13.61
C VAL A 683 28.86 44.14 -14.00
N THR A 684 28.58 45.43 -14.19
CA THR A 684 29.55 46.46 -14.59
C THR A 684 30.09 47.27 -13.43
N ASP A 685 29.49 47.16 -12.24
CA ASP A 685 30.02 47.79 -11.03
C ASP A 685 31.29 47.04 -10.55
N PRO A 686 32.44 47.72 -10.32
CA PRO A 686 33.66 47.09 -9.83
C PRO A 686 33.53 46.48 -8.42
N SER A 687 32.54 46.90 -7.63
CA SER A 687 32.27 46.37 -6.29
C SER A 687 31.30 45.16 -6.29
N GLY A 688 30.80 44.78 -7.47
CA GLY A 688 29.77 43.74 -7.61
C GLY A 688 28.37 44.26 -7.33
N ALA A 689 27.43 43.37 -7.05
CA ALA A 689 26.06 43.69 -6.66
C ALA A 689 25.49 42.61 -5.72
N THR A 690 24.46 42.96 -4.94
CA THR A 690 23.67 41.97 -4.20
C THR A 690 22.25 42.00 -4.74
N TRP A 691 21.80 40.89 -5.33
CA TRP A 691 20.43 40.74 -5.81
C TRP A 691 19.62 40.06 -4.71
N THR A 692 18.69 40.80 -4.10
CA THR A 692 17.75 40.29 -3.10
C THR A 692 16.45 39.88 -3.78
N PHE A 693 15.91 38.74 -3.39
CA PHE A 693 14.63 38.22 -3.84
C PHE A 693 13.60 38.37 -2.72
N THR A 694 12.38 38.81 -3.06
CA THR A 694 11.24 38.66 -2.17
C THR A 694 10.85 37.17 -2.19
N PRO A 695 10.82 36.48 -1.04
CA PRO A 695 10.36 35.09 -0.96
C PRO A 695 8.86 34.95 -1.23
#